data_AF-A0A1Q2CQE6-F1
#
_entry.id   AF-A0A1Q2CQE6-F1
#
_cell.length_a   1.000
_cell.length_b   1.000
_cell.length_c   1.000
_cell.angle_alpha   90.00
_cell.angle_beta   90.00
_cell.angle_gamma   90.00
#
_symmetry.space_group_name_H-M   'P 1'
#
loop_
_entity.id
_entity.type
_entity.pdbx_description
1 polymer ?
#
loop_
_entity_poly.entity_id
_entity_poly.type
_entity_poly.pdbx_seq_one_letter_code
_entity_poly.pdbx_strand_id
1 'polypeptide(L)'
;MTAVEQSDLRRRLTPNGVALAVGTALFLALFLRMTPCVATAPGAPRNLLLGCASEIQTTFLADSMGSGASPLTGGDLTLSPVLAVILFGTARLATAFAGRPAVTDVQGQVDASVAFFGLTSVLLFVCFAALIGAAGYFGRRVGHALSRDSLLIAASPIVLAVGLISWDLIPLAMTGVGLALLARRRTVPAALVLAIASCTATMPIAVAVGVLVAVGLRGGLEVAARFAIPWGAAFLAIHLPLIAIDPGRIWDYYRAQAGGSPGPGSLWFVAQQLGLDQPHAGSVGFAVIAIALGCLFGLLRTTGRRPRVGSMLAIVVLTVAIAGPAYPPQTALWVLLAVVAARPNRRDLVAVTVTQALHAIGLWAWLGGALAGTPWVYWLTVVAQVSVLVWLLAETLWDVARPTRDAVRAASADDPLGGELNDHPWVAARPAGRTVAEADASEVGTTTWARWRRPILAAAIATVVTRVVFMGAAYATQWLMVTDKVKPFLDWKIWLQWDAYHFVAIAEHGYGPEIVAGNAPAFFPLFPLALRALTTIGLEPVHAGLLISAVSTFVASAYLYRLAELHGFDGERSVVYLLLFPTGVFLVAPYTEALFLAGAVPAFYYGLRGRPWPAAVFTAIAVGSRTVGLFVLLGVAIELARRAWPSWKKMASAVAAMVVASLPFWAYGLYLWRVRGSFWTFMEVQKEGWGRDFMGFTDGLLATWHTWEGDYGANLIFTWRLEIVFALLSLILLVWLMWRGYLGYSIYVGATLLIGLSNAWYYSTPRLALAFFPFAFLIAAFVKRRDRANTYVVLAMAVIATVGVVAYTRGAWFF
;
A
#
# COMPACT_ATOMS: atom_id res chain seq x y z
N MET A 1 58.04 15.76 35.50
CA MET A 1 56.83 15.51 34.68
C MET A 1 55.68 15.22 35.61
N THR A 2 54.91 16.24 35.94
CA THR A 2 53.81 16.19 36.91
C THR A 2 52.50 15.87 36.20
N ALA A 3 51.52 15.33 36.95
CA ALA A 3 50.20 14.93 36.48
C ALA A 3 49.37 16.04 35.77
N VAL A 4 49.86 17.28 35.77
CA VAL A 4 49.26 18.46 35.13
C VAL A 4 49.65 18.55 33.63
N GLU A 5 50.83 18.09 33.23
CA GLU A 5 51.22 18.04 31.80
C GLU A 5 50.53 16.92 31.02
N GLN A 6 50.02 15.89 31.72
CA GLN A 6 49.16 14.88 31.11
C GLN A 6 47.70 15.33 30.98
N SER A 7 47.29 16.43 31.62
CA SER A 7 45.92 16.95 31.53
C SER A 7 45.68 17.89 30.34
N ASP A 8 46.70 18.59 29.83
CA ASP A 8 46.51 19.57 28.74
C ASP A 8 46.58 19.00 27.32
N LEU A 9 47.22 17.83 27.12
CA LEU A 9 47.20 17.11 25.84
C LEU A 9 45.93 16.25 25.63
N ARG A 10 45.00 16.25 26.59
CA ARG A 10 43.69 15.57 26.52
C ARG A 10 42.52 16.56 26.37
N ARG A 11 42.65 17.60 25.54
CA ARG A 11 41.48 18.14 24.82
C ARG A 11 40.94 17.06 23.87
N ARG A 12 40.31 16.03 24.43
CA ARG A 12 39.69 14.94 23.67
C ARG A 12 38.61 15.57 22.81
N LEU A 13 38.85 15.65 21.51
CA LEU A 13 37.85 15.97 20.51
C LEU A 13 36.58 15.19 20.84
N THR A 14 35.45 15.90 20.96
CA THR A 14 34.16 15.24 21.18
C THR A 14 33.91 14.27 20.02
N PRO A 15 33.17 13.16 20.23
CA PRO A 15 32.82 12.23 19.16
C PRO A 15 32.31 12.92 17.89
N ASN A 16 31.49 13.96 18.06
CA ASN A 16 30.98 14.76 16.95
C ASN A 16 32.02 15.68 16.30
N GLY A 17 33.00 16.21 17.06
CA GLY A 17 34.11 16.97 16.48
C GLY A 17 34.98 16.11 15.56
N VAL A 18 35.25 14.86 15.96
CA VAL A 18 35.93 13.89 15.10
C VAL A 18 35.08 13.54 13.88
N ALA A 19 33.79 13.27 14.08
CA ALA A 19 32.89 12.96 12.97
C ALA A 19 32.79 14.10 11.96
N LEU A 20 32.72 15.35 12.43
CA LEU A 20 32.70 16.51 11.54
C LEU A 20 34.00 16.64 10.75
N ALA A 21 35.17 16.47 11.37
CA ALA A 21 36.45 16.52 10.67
C ALA A 21 36.56 15.43 9.58
N VAL A 22 36.17 14.20 9.90
CA VAL A 22 36.13 13.09 8.94
C VAL A 22 35.13 13.35 7.82
N GLY A 23 33.93 13.84 8.16
CA GLY A 23 32.91 14.21 7.19
C GLY A 23 33.37 15.31 6.23
N THR A 24 34.06 16.33 6.74
CA THR A 24 34.67 17.38 5.91
C THR A 24 35.69 16.81 4.94
N ALA A 25 36.59 15.95 5.41
CA ALA A 25 37.57 15.30 4.52
C ALA A 25 36.89 14.44 3.45
N LEU A 26 35.86 13.68 3.80
CA LEU A 26 35.09 12.86 2.87
C LEU A 26 34.33 13.71 1.85
N PHE A 27 33.72 14.81 2.28
CA PHE A 27 32.98 15.70 1.39
C PHE A 27 33.90 16.44 0.42
N LEU A 28 35.12 16.80 0.86
CA LEU A 28 36.15 17.33 -0.03
C LEU A 28 36.57 16.30 -1.08
N ALA A 29 36.78 15.04 -0.68
CA ALA A 29 37.07 13.96 -1.62
C ALA A 29 35.92 13.73 -2.62
N LEU A 30 34.67 13.80 -2.15
CA LEU A 30 33.47 13.75 -2.97
C LEU A 30 33.45 14.91 -3.98
N PHE A 31 33.68 16.14 -3.54
CA PHE A 31 33.74 17.30 -4.43
C PHE A 31 34.83 17.15 -5.50
N LEU A 32 36.04 16.75 -5.10
CA LEU A 32 37.16 16.51 -6.02
C LEU A 32 36.85 15.41 -7.04
N ARG A 33 36.13 14.35 -6.64
CA ARG A 33 35.66 13.32 -7.57
C ARG A 33 34.69 13.86 -8.62
N MET A 34 33.89 14.87 -8.29
CA MET A 34 32.87 15.42 -9.19
C MET A 34 33.45 16.39 -10.23
N THR A 35 34.60 17.01 -9.97
CA THR A 35 35.19 18.04 -10.85
C THR A 35 35.38 17.61 -12.32
N PRO A 36 35.75 16.35 -12.66
CA PRO A 36 35.91 15.97 -14.07
C PRO A 36 34.60 15.90 -14.86
N CYS A 37 33.45 15.83 -14.17
CA CYS A 37 32.12 15.76 -14.78
C CYS A 37 31.40 17.11 -14.86
N VAL A 38 31.97 18.18 -14.29
CA VAL A 38 31.38 19.52 -14.35
C VAL A 38 31.55 20.06 -15.78
N ALA A 39 30.44 20.37 -16.44
CA ALA A 39 30.47 20.89 -17.81
C ALA A 39 30.93 22.36 -17.82
N THR A 40 32.03 22.65 -18.51
CA THR A 40 32.57 24.02 -18.65
C THR A 40 32.41 24.58 -20.05
N ALA A 41 31.94 23.76 -21.00
CA ALA A 41 31.71 24.17 -22.38
C ALA A 41 30.34 23.64 -22.88
N PRO A 42 29.65 24.37 -23.77
CA PRO A 42 28.43 23.92 -24.43
C PRO A 42 28.64 22.58 -25.14
N GLY A 43 27.73 21.64 -24.92
CA GLY A 43 27.81 20.32 -25.56
C GLY A 43 28.92 19.40 -25.03
N ALA A 44 29.59 19.75 -23.93
CA ALA A 44 30.59 18.86 -23.31
C ALA A 44 29.99 17.47 -23.06
N PRO A 45 30.66 16.38 -23.52
CA PRO A 45 30.10 15.04 -23.43
C PRO A 45 29.96 14.62 -21.97
N ARG A 46 28.77 14.14 -21.61
CA ARG A 46 28.51 13.57 -20.28
C ARG A 46 29.13 12.18 -20.22
N ASN A 47 30.30 12.07 -19.62
CA ASN A 47 30.92 10.76 -19.44
C ASN A 47 30.32 10.04 -18.22
N LEU A 48 29.14 9.44 -18.43
CA LEU A 48 28.41 8.67 -17.41
C LEU A 48 29.26 7.53 -16.84
N LEU A 49 30.25 7.03 -17.59
CA LEU A 49 31.15 5.95 -17.16
C LEU A 49 32.17 6.38 -16.08
N LEU A 50 32.42 7.69 -15.93
CA LEU A 50 33.21 8.20 -14.80
C LEU A 50 32.43 8.16 -13.48
N GLY A 51 31.11 7.88 -13.52
CA GLY A 51 30.27 7.77 -12.34
C GLY A 51 30.19 9.05 -11.50
N CYS A 52 30.46 10.21 -12.10
CA CYS A 52 30.40 11.53 -11.45
C CYS A 52 29.31 12.44 -12.04
N ALA A 53 28.31 11.86 -12.71
CA ALA A 53 27.18 12.63 -13.22
C ALA A 53 26.32 13.17 -12.06
N SER A 54 25.86 14.42 -12.21
CA SER A 54 25.06 15.14 -11.22
C SER A 54 23.85 15.77 -11.88
N GLU A 55 22.70 15.69 -11.24
CA GLU A 55 21.49 16.36 -11.69
C GLU A 55 21.60 17.88 -11.51
N ILE A 56 22.44 18.35 -10.58
CA ILE A 56 22.52 19.76 -10.14
C ILE A 56 22.72 20.72 -11.32
N GLN A 57 23.76 20.51 -12.12
CA GLN A 57 24.05 21.37 -13.27
C GLN A 57 23.02 21.18 -14.39
N THR A 58 22.51 19.95 -14.52
CA THR A 58 21.66 19.57 -15.64
C THR A 58 20.25 20.13 -15.52
N THR A 59 19.68 20.17 -14.31
CA THR A 59 18.38 20.78 -14.03
C THR A 59 18.45 22.29 -14.19
N PHE A 60 19.54 22.93 -13.75
CA PHE A 60 19.72 24.39 -13.95
C PHE A 60 19.64 24.77 -15.43
N LEU A 61 20.32 24.00 -16.29
CA LEU A 61 20.33 24.22 -17.74
C LEU A 61 18.99 23.83 -18.38
N ALA A 62 18.41 22.69 -17.99
CA ALA A 62 17.16 22.18 -18.56
C ALA A 62 15.96 23.11 -18.25
N ASP A 63 15.88 23.62 -17.02
CA ASP A 63 14.77 24.48 -16.58
C ASP A 63 15.01 25.95 -16.94
N SER A 64 16.07 26.26 -17.70
CA SER A 64 16.42 27.63 -18.11
C SER A 64 16.54 28.60 -16.92
N MET A 65 17.02 28.13 -15.76
CA MET A 65 17.10 28.98 -14.55
C MET A 65 18.08 30.14 -14.73
N GLY A 66 19.11 29.96 -15.56
CA GLY A 66 20.09 30.99 -15.90
C GLY A 66 19.49 32.21 -16.63
N SER A 67 18.40 32.02 -17.38
CA SER A 67 17.68 33.13 -18.03
C SER A 67 16.65 33.80 -17.12
N GLY A 68 16.51 33.31 -15.88
CA GLY A 68 15.59 33.83 -14.89
C GLY A 68 14.24 33.11 -14.83
N ALA A 69 14.08 31.98 -15.51
CA ALA A 69 12.90 31.13 -15.36
C ALA A 69 12.73 30.68 -13.90
N SER A 70 11.48 30.69 -13.42
CA SER A 70 11.14 30.30 -12.06
C SER A 70 10.59 28.88 -12.04
N PRO A 71 11.15 27.96 -11.23
CA PRO A 71 10.63 26.60 -11.08
C PRO A 71 9.27 26.56 -10.35
N LEU A 72 8.81 27.68 -9.78
CA LEU A 72 7.53 27.78 -9.05
C LEU A 72 6.37 28.26 -9.94
N THR A 73 6.67 29.12 -10.90
CA THR A 73 5.67 29.81 -11.73
C THR A 73 5.79 29.47 -13.22
N GLY A 74 6.77 28.66 -13.60
CA GLY A 74 7.01 28.18 -14.98
C GLY A 74 5.95 27.20 -15.47
N GLY A 75 6.35 26.12 -16.15
CA GLY A 75 5.44 25.05 -16.62
C GLY A 75 4.91 24.18 -15.47
N ASP A 76 4.91 22.86 -15.68
CA ASP A 76 4.53 21.91 -14.63
C ASP A 76 5.50 21.96 -13.45
N LEU A 77 4.97 21.85 -12.23
CA LEU A 77 5.79 21.81 -11.02
C LEU A 77 6.45 20.43 -10.92
N THR A 78 7.75 20.35 -11.22
CA THR A 78 8.54 19.10 -11.18
C THR A 78 9.30 18.92 -9.87
N LEU A 79 9.55 20.02 -9.15
CA LEU A 79 10.26 20.09 -7.88
C LEU A 79 9.28 20.39 -6.74
N SER A 80 9.59 19.92 -5.53
CA SER A 80 8.75 20.27 -4.38
C SER A 80 8.80 21.79 -4.10
N PRO A 81 7.73 22.40 -3.56
CA PRO A 81 7.66 23.86 -3.37
C PRO A 81 8.86 24.48 -2.66
N VAL A 82 9.29 23.93 -1.53
CA VAL A 82 10.40 24.51 -0.76
C VAL A 82 11.73 24.25 -1.47
N LEU A 83 11.90 23.10 -2.12
CA LEU A 83 13.09 22.83 -2.90
C LEU A 83 13.19 23.80 -4.09
N ALA A 84 12.08 24.03 -4.80
CA ALA A 84 12.01 24.99 -5.90
C ALA A 84 12.38 26.43 -5.46
N VAL A 85 11.92 26.87 -4.28
CA VAL A 85 12.33 28.17 -3.68
C VAL A 85 13.84 28.22 -3.42
N ILE A 86 14.40 27.17 -2.81
CA ILE A 86 15.83 27.09 -2.51
C ILE A 86 16.66 27.12 -3.80
N LEU A 87 16.29 26.31 -4.80
CA LEU A 87 16.98 26.23 -6.08
C LEU A 87 16.90 27.58 -6.82
N PHE A 88 15.73 28.22 -6.85
CA PHE A 88 15.58 29.53 -7.47
C PHE A 88 16.45 30.59 -6.80
N GLY A 89 16.46 30.64 -5.46
CA GLY A 89 17.33 31.56 -4.71
C GLY A 89 18.82 31.31 -4.99
N THR A 90 19.23 30.04 -5.03
CA THR A 90 20.62 29.64 -5.31
C THR A 90 21.01 29.97 -6.76
N ALA A 91 20.09 29.81 -7.72
CA ALA A 91 20.28 30.18 -9.11
C ALA A 91 20.46 31.69 -9.29
N ARG A 92 19.63 32.51 -8.61
CA ARG A 92 19.76 33.98 -8.63
C ARG A 92 21.06 34.46 -8.03
N LEU A 93 21.52 33.81 -6.97
CA LEU A 93 22.83 34.11 -6.39
C LEU A 93 23.96 33.75 -7.36
N ALA A 94 23.87 32.61 -8.06
CA ALA A 94 24.85 32.19 -9.05
C ALA A 94 24.96 33.17 -10.23
N THR A 95 23.83 33.63 -10.80
CA THR A 95 23.85 34.61 -11.89
C THR A 95 24.33 35.99 -11.42
N ALA A 96 24.00 36.38 -10.18
CA ALA A 96 24.52 37.60 -9.57
C ALA A 96 26.05 37.57 -9.40
N PHE A 97 26.64 36.44 -8.99
CA PHE A 97 28.09 36.27 -8.95
C PHE A 97 28.75 36.37 -10.33
N ALA A 98 28.03 36.00 -11.39
CA ALA A 98 28.46 36.19 -12.77
C ALA A 98 28.25 37.63 -13.30
N GLY A 99 27.76 38.55 -12.46
CA GLY A 99 27.57 39.96 -12.81
C GLY A 99 26.41 40.25 -13.76
N ARG A 100 25.49 39.29 -13.97
CA ARG A 100 24.36 39.43 -14.91
C ARG A 100 23.04 38.95 -14.26
N PRO A 101 21.96 39.76 -14.27
CA PRO A 101 20.67 39.36 -13.69
C PRO A 101 20.01 38.17 -14.40
N ALA A 102 20.26 38.04 -15.71
CA ALA A 102 19.83 36.96 -16.57
C ALA A 102 20.91 36.74 -17.65
N VAL A 103 21.15 35.48 -18.00
CA VAL A 103 22.15 35.10 -18.99
C VAL A 103 21.46 34.44 -20.18
N THR A 104 21.56 35.08 -21.34
CA THR A 104 20.87 34.66 -22.57
C THR A 104 21.80 33.91 -23.53
N ASP A 105 23.11 34.12 -23.43
CA ASP A 105 24.09 33.41 -24.25
C ASP A 105 24.42 32.02 -23.68
N VAL A 106 24.67 31.06 -24.58
CA VAL A 106 24.83 29.64 -24.22
C VAL A 106 26.03 29.41 -23.31
N GLN A 107 27.17 30.05 -23.60
CA GLN A 107 28.37 29.91 -22.76
C GLN A 107 28.15 30.48 -21.37
N GLY A 108 27.57 31.68 -21.26
CA GLY A 108 27.27 32.29 -19.97
C GLY A 108 26.28 31.48 -19.15
N GLN A 109 25.34 30.76 -19.77
CA GLN A 109 24.49 29.80 -19.04
C GLN A 109 25.29 28.63 -18.48
N VAL A 110 26.26 28.11 -19.22
CA VAL A 110 27.17 27.07 -18.74
C VAL A 110 28.02 27.61 -17.59
N ASP A 111 28.61 28.80 -17.70
CA ASP A 111 29.42 29.41 -16.64
C ASP A 111 28.59 29.66 -15.36
N ALA A 112 27.37 30.17 -15.51
CA ALA A 112 26.43 30.35 -14.40
C ALA A 112 26.05 29.01 -13.75
N SER A 113 25.93 27.94 -14.54
CA SER A 113 25.65 26.60 -14.02
C SER A 113 26.82 26.01 -13.21
N VAL A 114 28.07 26.38 -13.51
CA VAL A 114 29.26 26.04 -12.71
C VAL A 114 29.23 26.76 -11.36
N ALA A 115 28.93 28.06 -11.35
CA ALA A 115 28.76 28.84 -10.11
C ALA A 115 27.61 28.26 -9.26
N PHE A 116 26.50 27.90 -9.90
CA PHE A 116 25.37 27.25 -9.26
C PHE A 116 25.74 25.89 -8.64
N PHE A 117 26.52 25.06 -9.34
CA PHE A 117 27.03 23.80 -8.81
C PHE A 117 27.93 24.03 -7.58
N GLY A 118 28.82 25.02 -7.62
CA GLY A 118 29.68 25.38 -6.49
C GLY A 118 28.90 25.83 -5.26
N LEU A 119 27.95 26.77 -5.42
CA LEU A 119 27.08 27.24 -4.33
C LEU A 119 26.23 26.11 -3.76
N THR A 120 25.67 25.27 -4.63
CA THR A 120 24.89 24.09 -4.21
C THR A 120 25.77 23.11 -3.43
N SER A 121 27.01 22.87 -3.86
CA SER A 121 27.95 21.99 -3.15
C SER A 121 28.25 22.49 -1.73
N VAL A 122 28.41 23.81 -1.55
CA VAL A 122 28.58 24.42 -0.22
C VAL A 122 27.32 24.27 0.63
N LEU A 123 26.14 24.51 0.06
CA LEU A 123 24.86 24.31 0.75
C LEU A 123 24.70 22.85 1.21
N LEU A 124 24.96 21.89 0.32
CA LEU A 124 24.88 20.46 0.62
C LEU A 124 25.93 20.03 1.66
N PHE A 125 27.11 20.64 1.68
CA PHE A 125 28.09 20.44 2.75
C PHE A 125 27.57 20.91 4.11
N VAL A 126 26.94 22.10 4.18
CA VAL A 126 26.34 22.61 5.42
C VAL A 126 25.22 21.68 5.90
N CYS A 127 24.38 21.19 4.99
CA CYS A 127 23.37 20.19 5.29
C CYS A 127 23.98 18.88 5.80
N PHE A 128 25.05 18.39 5.17
CA PHE A 128 25.77 17.19 5.61
C PHE A 128 26.38 17.35 7.00
N ALA A 129 27.01 18.49 7.29
CA ALA A 129 27.52 18.82 8.61
C ALA A 129 26.41 18.86 9.68
N ALA A 130 25.26 19.47 9.35
CA ALA A 130 24.09 19.47 10.22
C ALA A 130 23.56 18.05 10.50
N LEU A 131 23.52 17.20 9.46
CA LEU A 131 23.13 15.79 9.58
C LEU A 131 24.08 15.01 10.50
N ILE A 132 25.41 15.18 10.36
CA ILE A 132 26.41 14.55 11.25
C ILE A 132 26.17 14.99 12.71
N GLY A 133 25.96 16.29 12.93
CA GLY A 133 25.68 16.84 14.25
C GLY A 133 24.42 16.24 14.87
N ALA A 134 23.35 16.14 14.08
CA ALA A 134 22.08 15.54 14.48
C ALA A 134 22.18 14.03 14.75
N ALA A 135 22.97 13.30 13.95
CA ALA A 135 23.16 11.86 14.08
C ALA A 135 23.82 11.44 15.41
N GLY A 136 24.54 12.36 16.07
CA GLY A 136 25.04 12.15 17.42
C GLY A 136 23.95 11.83 18.46
N TYR A 137 22.67 12.10 18.16
CA TYR A 137 21.52 11.79 19.01
C TYR A 137 20.84 10.45 18.68
N PHE A 138 21.23 9.76 17.60
CA PHE A 138 20.52 8.55 17.15
C PHE A 138 20.90 7.30 17.96
N GLY A 139 22.10 7.30 18.52
CA GLY A 139 22.71 6.14 19.17
C GLY A 139 22.62 6.10 20.69
N ARG A 140 23.13 5.00 21.27
CA ARG A 140 23.22 4.83 22.72
C ARG A 140 24.14 5.87 23.35
N ARG A 141 23.62 6.62 24.32
CA ARG A 141 24.37 7.62 25.09
C ARG A 141 24.94 6.99 26.36
N VAL A 142 26.18 7.34 26.69
CA VAL A 142 26.81 7.01 27.97
C VAL A 142 26.94 8.31 28.76
N GLY A 143 26.10 8.48 29.79
CA GLY A 143 25.97 9.75 30.50
C GLY A 143 25.46 10.87 29.59
N HIS A 144 26.13 12.03 29.61
CA HIS A 144 25.79 13.19 28.78
C HIS A 144 26.48 13.21 27.39
N ALA A 145 27.32 12.22 27.08
CA ALA A 145 28.08 12.21 25.82
C ALA A 145 27.22 11.77 24.62
N LEU A 146 27.40 12.43 23.48
CA LEU A 146 26.78 12.07 22.20
C LEU A 146 27.34 10.74 21.66
N SER A 147 26.53 10.04 20.87
CA SER A 147 26.93 8.76 20.27
C SER A 147 28.07 8.94 19.26
N ARG A 148 28.90 7.91 19.14
CA ARG A 148 29.90 7.80 18.06
C ARG A 148 29.29 7.37 16.72
N ASP A 149 27.99 7.05 16.69
CA ASP A 149 27.30 6.59 15.47
C ASP A 149 27.24 7.67 14.38
N SER A 150 27.46 8.95 14.72
CA SER A 150 27.65 10.03 13.74
C SER A 150 28.83 9.77 12.79
N LEU A 151 29.85 9.01 13.22
CA LEU A 151 30.96 8.57 12.36
C LEU A 151 30.51 7.63 11.24
N LEU A 152 29.43 6.87 11.45
CA LEU A 152 28.91 5.94 10.45
C LEU A 152 28.32 6.67 9.24
N ILE A 153 27.80 7.88 9.45
CA ILE A 153 27.35 8.77 8.37
C ILE A 153 28.52 9.55 7.80
N ALA A 154 29.35 10.14 8.68
CA ALA A 154 30.46 10.99 8.27
C ALA A 154 31.50 10.29 7.39
N ALA A 155 31.80 9.01 7.67
CA ALA A 155 32.78 8.21 6.94
C ALA A 155 32.15 7.28 5.89
N SER A 156 30.88 7.48 5.54
CA SER A 156 30.14 6.52 4.72
C SER A 156 30.57 6.54 3.25
N PRO A 157 30.97 5.40 2.67
CA PRO A 157 31.21 5.31 1.23
C PRO A 157 29.96 5.59 0.38
N ILE A 158 28.76 5.44 0.95
CA ILE A 158 27.51 5.81 0.26
C ILE A 158 27.48 7.32 0.04
N VAL A 159 27.86 8.13 1.05
CA VAL A 159 27.91 9.59 0.89
C VAL A 159 28.94 9.98 -0.18
N LEU A 160 30.11 9.33 -0.17
CA LEU A 160 31.13 9.52 -1.21
C LEU A 160 30.63 9.07 -2.59
N ALA A 161 29.70 8.12 -2.66
CA ALA A 161 29.14 7.61 -3.90
C ALA A 161 28.11 8.56 -4.52
N VAL A 162 27.22 9.14 -3.70
CA VAL A 162 25.99 9.77 -4.19
C VAL A 162 25.69 11.16 -3.62
N GLY A 163 26.50 11.68 -2.69
CA GLY A 163 26.18 12.88 -1.92
C GLY A 163 26.09 14.21 -2.71
N LEU A 164 26.61 14.25 -3.94
CA LEU A 164 26.53 15.42 -4.85
C LEU A 164 25.78 15.09 -6.16
N ILE A 165 25.02 13.99 -6.20
CA ILE A 165 24.20 13.65 -7.36
C ILE A 165 22.91 14.49 -7.37
N SER A 166 22.27 14.65 -6.21
CA SER A 166 20.98 15.35 -6.04
C SER A 166 20.98 16.27 -4.82
N TRP A 167 19.87 16.97 -4.58
CA TRP A 167 19.66 17.84 -3.41
C TRP A 167 19.20 17.11 -2.14
N ASP A 168 19.22 15.77 -2.11
CA ASP A 168 18.65 14.97 -1.00
C ASP A 168 19.26 15.25 0.37
N LEU A 169 20.50 15.74 0.44
CA LEU A 169 21.10 16.13 1.72
C LEU A 169 20.31 17.25 2.42
N ILE A 170 19.55 18.09 1.70
CA ILE A 170 18.69 19.13 2.28
C ILE A 170 17.56 18.49 3.13
N PRO A 171 16.62 17.71 2.56
CA PRO A 171 15.58 17.05 3.35
C PRO A 171 16.14 16.06 4.37
N LEU A 172 17.26 15.38 4.09
CA LEU A 172 17.92 14.49 5.06
C LEU A 172 18.42 15.25 6.30
N ALA A 173 19.08 16.40 6.10
CA ALA A 173 19.58 17.22 7.19
C ALA A 173 18.42 17.76 8.05
N MET A 174 17.38 18.30 7.41
CA MET A 174 16.18 18.76 8.12
C MET A 174 15.52 17.61 8.90
N THR A 175 15.41 16.43 8.29
CA THR A 175 14.88 15.24 8.97
C THR A 175 15.72 14.85 10.17
N GLY A 176 17.05 14.80 10.02
CA GLY A 176 17.98 14.52 11.11
C GLY A 176 17.85 15.52 12.26
N VAL A 177 17.80 16.82 11.95
CA VAL A 177 17.59 17.89 12.94
C VAL A 177 16.24 17.74 13.64
N GLY A 178 15.16 17.44 12.91
CA GLY A 178 13.85 17.16 13.48
C GLY A 178 13.87 15.99 14.47
N LEU A 179 14.53 14.88 14.12
CA LEU A 179 14.70 13.72 15.01
C LEU A 179 15.56 14.06 16.23
N ALA A 180 16.62 14.86 16.07
CA ALA A 180 17.45 15.31 17.18
C ALA A 180 16.68 16.24 18.13
N LEU A 181 15.82 17.12 17.61
CA LEU A 181 14.92 17.95 18.42
C LEU A 181 13.93 17.09 19.20
N LEU A 182 13.35 16.06 18.57
CA LEU A 182 12.48 15.09 19.24
C LEU A 182 13.23 14.37 20.37
N ALA A 183 14.43 13.87 20.09
CA ALA A 183 15.31 13.22 21.09
C ALA A 183 15.66 14.14 22.28
N ARG A 184 15.64 15.46 22.05
CA ARG A 184 15.86 16.51 23.05
C ARG A 184 14.58 16.99 23.75
N ARG A 185 13.47 16.25 23.63
CA ARG A 185 12.18 16.59 24.25
C ARG A 185 11.59 17.90 23.72
N ARG A 186 11.77 18.20 22.43
CA ARG A 186 11.21 19.38 21.76
C ARG A 186 10.26 18.98 20.64
N THR A 187 9.11 18.42 21.01
CA THR A 187 8.13 17.81 20.09
C THR A 187 7.57 18.80 19.07
N VAL A 188 7.20 20.03 19.47
CA VAL A 188 6.65 21.04 18.55
C VAL A 188 7.71 21.55 17.56
N PRO A 189 8.93 21.98 17.99
CA PRO A 189 9.99 22.32 17.05
C PRO A 189 10.36 21.17 16.10
N ALA A 190 10.38 19.93 16.59
CA ALA A 190 10.61 18.76 15.75
C ALA A 190 9.54 18.61 14.66
N ALA A 191 8.26 18.77 15.03
CA ALA A 191 7.13 18.72 14.09
C ALA A 191 7.24 19.81 13.00
N LEU A 192 7.59 21.04 13.38
CA LEU A 192 7.77 22.14 12.42
C LEU A 192 8.92 21.88 11.44
N VAL A 193 10.07 21.43 11.94
CA VAL A 193 11.23 21.11 11.08
C VAL A 193 10.92 19.94 10.14
N LEU A 194 10.23 18.90 10.63
CA LEU A 194 9.81 17.78 9.80
C LEU A 194 8.72 18.17 8.78
N ALA A 195 7.89 19.18 9.06
CA ALA A 195 6.97 19.73 8.08
C ALA A 195 7.70 20.46 6.96
N ILE A 196 8.71 21.27 7.29
CA ILE A 196 9.57 21.92 6.28
C ILE A 196 10.31 20.87 5.44
N ALA A 197 10.85 19.82 6.08
CA ALA A 197 11.45 18.69 5.37
C ALA A 197 10.44 18.00 4.42
N SER A 198 9.20 17.82 4.86
CA SER A 198 8.10 17.25 4.06
C SER A 198 7.74 18.10 2.84
N CYS A 199 8.07 19.39 2.85
CA CYS A 199 7.89 20.28 1.72
C CYS A 199 9.13 20.38 0.80
N THR A 200 10.27 19.78 1.18
CA THR A 200 11.49 19.70 0.34
C THR A 200 11.65 18.38 -0.40
N ALA A 201 10.97 17.31 0.06
CA ALA A 201 10.89 16.03 -0.65
C ALA A 201 9.71 15.18 -0.11
N THR A 202 9.34 14.11 -0.83
CA THR A 202 8.26 13.19 -0.43
C THR A 202 8.65 12.17 0.64
N MET A 203 9.91 11.71 0.68
CA MET A 203 10.38 10.75 1.68
C MET A 203 10.22 11.25 3.13
N PRO A 204 10.54 12.53 3.47
CA PRO A 204 10.25 13.09 4.79
C PRO A 204 8.78 13.04 5.21
N ILE A 205 7.81 13.10 4.28
CA ILE A 205 6.37 12.92 4.60
C ILE A 205 6.18 11.54 5.22
N ALA A 206 6.70 10.50 4.55
CA ALA A 206 6.59 9.13 5.02
C ALA A 206 7.28 8.96 6.39
N VAL A 207 8.48 9.53 6.56
CA VAL A 207 9.19 9.55 7.85
C VAL A 207 8.36 10.23 8.94
N ALA A 208 7.77 11.41 8.66
CA ALA A 208 6.94 12.13 9.62
C ALA A 208 5.69 11.34 10.04
N VAL A 209 5.04 10.63 9.10
CA VAL A 209 3.95 9.69 9.41
C VAL A 209 4.45 8.54 10.28
N GLY A 210 5.63 7.96 9.98
CA GLY A 210 6.26 6.93 10.81
C GLY A 210 6.57 7.40 12.24
N VAL A 211 7.08 8.63 12.38
CA VAL A 211 7.31 9.29 13.68
C VAL A 211 5.98 9.50 14.42
N LEU A 212 4.95 10.01 13.74
CA LEU A 212 3.62 10.21 14.31
C LEU A 212 3.02 8.88 14.82
N VAL A 213 3.16 7.79 14.05
CA VAL A 213 2.74 6.46 14.48
C VAL A 213 3.51 6.00 15.71
N ALA A 214 4.84 6.16 15.74
CA ALA A 214 5.66 5.82 16.89
C ALA A 214 5.22 6.61 18.14
N VAL A 215 5.01 7.92 17.98
CA VAL A 215 4.54 8.83 19.02
C VAL A 215 3.17 8.40 19.53
N GLY A 216 2.20 8.15 18.65
CA GLY A 216 0.84 7.76 19.03
C GLY A 216 0.74 6.40 19.70
N LEU A 217 1.53 5.42 19.27
CA LEU A 217 1.59 4.09 19.91
C LEU A 217 2.24 4.14 21.31
N ARG A 218 3.12 5.13 21.57
CA ARG A 218 3.86 5.25 22.83
C ARG A 218 3.23 6.23 23.83
N GLY A 219 2.89 7.42 23.38
CA GLY A 219 2.36 8.53 24.19
C GLY A 219 0.84 8.73 24.09
N GLY A 220 0.15 7.97 23.24
CA GLY A 220 -1.30 8.10 23.06
C GLY A 220 -1.72 9.30 22.19
N LEU A 221 -3.02 9.58 22.16
CA LEU A 221 -3.61 10.55 21.23
C LEU A 221 -3.19 11.99 21.53
N GLU A 222 -3.04 12.36 22.80
CA GLU A 222 -2.67 13.72 23.18
C GLU A 222 -1.25 14.08 22.71
N VAL A 223 -0.27 13.22 22.99
CA VAL A 223 1.11 13.43 22.54
C VAL A 223 1.20 13.37 21.02
N ALA A 224 0.44 12.48 20.37
CA ALA A 224 0.32 12.45 18.91
C ALA A 224 -0.24 13.77 18.36
N ALA A 225 -1.25 14.37 18.98
CA ALA A 225 -1.82 15.64 18.55
C ALA A 225 -0.83 16.79 18.68
N ARG A 226 0.00 16.82 19.74
CA ARG A 226 1.09 17.82 19.91
C ARG A 226 2.14 17.78 18.81
N PHE A 227 2.29 16.64 18.13
CA PHE A 227 3.13 16.50 16.95
C PHE A 227 2.36 16.75 15.65
N ALA A 228 1.20 16.11 15.48
CA ALA A 228 0.41 16.12 14.25
C ALA A 228 -0.14 17.50 13.89
N ILE A 229 -0.64 18.27 14.87
CA ILE A 229 -1.25 19.58 14.61
C ILE A 229 -0.20 20.58 14.10
N PRO A 230 0.94 20.82 14.78
CA PRO A 230 1.96 21.73 14.25
C PRO A 230 2.55 21.26 12.92
N TRP A 231 2.77 19.94 12.75
CA TRP A 231 3.27 19.39 11.50
C TRP A 231 2.30 19.67 10.34
N GLY A 232 1.02 19.33 10.51
CA GLY A 232 0.00 19.52 9.49
C GLY A 232 -0.27 21.00 9.19
N ALA A 233 -0.30 21.85 10.23
CA ALA A 233 -0.50 23.28 10.07
C ALA A 233 0.66 23.94 9.30
N ALA A 234 1.91 23.60 9.62
CA ALA A 234 3.08 24.12 8.91
C ALA A 234 3.16 23.60 7.47
N PHE A 235 2.87 22.31 7.26
CA PHE A 235 2.82 21.72 5.92
C PHE A 235 1.78 22.44 5.05
N LEU A 236 0.56 22.65 5.56
CA LEU A 236 -0.49 23.35 4.84
C LEU A 236 -0.15 24.82 4.60
N ALA A 237 0.38 25.52 5.61
CA ALA A 237 0.76 26.93 5.51
C ALA A 237 1.82 27.19 4.42
N ILE A 238 2.76 26.26 4.22
CA ILE A 238 3.78 26.35 3.17
C ILE A 238 3.16 26.16 1.77
N HIS A 239 2.16 25.30 1.65
CA HIS A 239 1.49 25.04 0.36
C HIS A 239 0.41 26.08 0.02
N LEU A 240 -0.20 26.71 1.03
CA LEU A 240 -1.34 27.61 0.86
C LEU A 240 -1.12 28.75 -0.16
N PRO A 241 0.04 29.43 -0.22
CA PRO A 241 0.28 30.46 -1.24
C PRO A 241 0.22 29.92 -2.67
N LEU A 242 0.75 28.71 -2.91
CA LEU A 242 0.69 28.08 -4.22
C LEU A 242 -0.72 27.58 -4.54
N ILE A 243 -1.44 27.04 -3.56
CA ILE A 243 -2.85 26.63 -3.72
C ILE A 243 -3.72 27.83 -4.09
N ALA A 244 -3.46 29.00 -3.48
CA ALA A 244 -4.22 30.22 -3.76
C ALA A 244 -3.98 30.77 -5.18
N ILE A 245 -2.83 30.46 -5.79
CA ILE A 245 -2.50 30.88 -7.17
C ILE A 245 -3.08 29.88 -8.17
N ASP A 246 -2.80 28.59 -7.97
CA ASP A 246 -3.26 27.50 -8.82
C ASP A 246 -3.42 26.22 -7.99
N PRO A 247 -4.66 25.87 -7.59
CA PRO A 247 -4.93 24.65 -6.84
C PRO A 247 -4.51 23.37 -7.58
N GLY A 248 -4.56 23.36 -8.92
CA GLY A 248 -4.23 22.21 -9.75
C GLY A 248 -2.76 21.86 -9.66
N ARG A 249 -1.88 22.86 -9.69
CA ARG A 249 -0.42 22.67 -9.72
C ARG A 249 0.15 21.82 -8.57
N ILE A 250 -0.31 22.02 -7.33
CA ILE A 250 0.14 21.19 -6.20
C ILE A 250 -0.46 19.79 -6.27
N TRP A 251 -1.73 19.69 -6.64
CA TRP A 251 -2.40 18.41 -6.80
C TRP A 251 -1.70 17.54 -7.85
N ASP A 252 -1.38 18.13 -9.01
CA ASP A 252 -0.71 17.45 -10.11
C ASP A 252 0.71 17.02 -9.74
N TYR A 253 1.46 17.85 -9.00
CA TYR A 253 2.77 17.46 -8.46
C TYR A 253 2.68 16.19 -7.59
N TYR A 254 1.83 16.18 -6.55
CA TYR A 254 1.74 15.03 -5.66
C TYR A 254 1.13 13.80 -6.35
N ARG A 255 0.19 14.01 -7.28
CA ARG A 255 -0.37 12.95 -8.13
C ARG A 255 0.73 12.33 -8.99
N ALA A 256 1.58 13.13 -9.64
CA ALA A 256 2.68 12.65 -10.45
C ALA A 256 3.73 11.89 -9.62
N GLN A 257 4.04 12.37 -8.41
CA GLN A 257 4.94 11.67 -7.49
C GLN A 257 4.37 10.30 -7.05
N ALA A 258 3.07 10.23 -6.79
CA ALA A 258 2.41 8.98 -6.43
C ALA A 258 2.16 8.07 -7.63
N GLY A 259 2.01 8.61 -8.84
CA GLY A 259 1.62 7.89 -10.06
C GLY A 259 2.78 7.57 -11.02
N GLY A 260 4.03 7.82 -10.62
CA GLY A 260 5.20 7.71 -11.50
C GLY A 260 5.36 6.36 -12.21
N SER A 261 5.91 6.39 -13.42
CA SER A 261 6.21 5.21 -14.23
C SER A 261 7.44 4.45 -13.74
N PRO A 262 7.63 3.19 -14.18
CA PRO A 262 8.82 2.41 -13.84
C PRO A 262 10.12 3.16 -14.20
N GLY A 263 10.90 3.50 -13.17
CA GLY A 263 12.18 4.19 -13.32
C GLY A 263 13.37 3.31 -12.93
N PRO A 264 14.59 3.60 -13.44
CA PRO A 264 15.78 2.81 -13.14
C PRO A 264 15.97 2.54 -11.65
N GLY A 265 16.51 1.36 -11.34
CA GLY A 265 16.84 0.90 -10.00
C GLY A 265 15.69 0.22 -9.25
N SER A 266 14.47 0.27 -9.76
CA SER A 266 13.34 -0.43 -9.15
C SER A 266 13.12 -1.83 -9.73
N LEU A 267 12.39 -2.67 -8.99
CA LEU A 267 11.88 -3.95 -9.51
C LEU A 267 10.92 -3.75 -10.68
N TRP A 268 10.19 -2.62 -10.70
CA TRP A 268 9.29 -2.28 -11.79
C TRP A 268 10.04 -2.09 -13.11
N PHE A 269 11.20 -1.44 -13.08
CA PHE A 269 12.03 -1.29 -14.27
C PHE A 269 12.55 -2.63 -14.77
N VAL A 270 13.00 -3.51 -13.88
CA VAL A 270 13.41 -4.87 -14.27
C VAL A 270 12.23 -5.64 -14.88
N ALA A 271 11.03 -5.54 -14.31
CA ALA A 271 9.83 -6.15 -14.84
C ALA A 271 9.46 -5.62 -16.25
N GLN A 272 9.56 -4.30 -16.45
CA GLN A 272 9.36 -3.66 -17.75
C GLN A 272 10.33 -4.20 -18.81
N GLN A 273 11.61 -4.37 -18.45
CA GLN A 273 12.62 -4.95 -19.35
C GLN A 273 12.36 -6.43 -19.69
N LEU A 274 11.58 -7.14 -18.86
CA LEU A 274 11.14 -8.52 -19.10
C LEU A 274 9.80 -8.59 -19.86
N GLY A 275 9.25 -7.47 -20.32
CA GLY A 275 7.98 -7.39 -21.05
C GLY A 275 6.73 -7.25 -20.18
N LEU A 276 6.89 -7.05 -18.86
CA LEU A 276 5.79 -6.77 -17.94
C LEU A 276 5.67 -5.26 -17.71
N ASP A 277 5.15 -4.54 -18.71
CA ASP A 277 5.01 -3.09 -18.63
C ASP A 277 3.81 -2.68 -17.74
N GLN A 278 4.03 -1.70 -16.87
CA GLN A 278 3.04 -1.17 -15.94
C GLN A 278 3.24 0.34 -15.78
N PRO A 279 2.65 1.16 -16.68
CA PRO A 279 2.85 2.62 -16.68
C PRO A 279 2.48 3.31 -15.37
N HIS A 280 1.54 2.73 -14.61
CA HIS A 280 1.06 3.26 -13.33
C HIS A 280 1.69 2.56 -12.10
N ALA A 281 2.91 2.03 -12.24
CA ALA A 281 3.64 1.33 -11.18
C ALA A 281 3.71 2.12 -9.85
N GLY A 282 3.82 3.46 -9.93
CA GLY A 282 3.85 4.33 -8.76
C GLY A 282 2.57 4.21 -7.93
N SER A 283 1.41 4.24 -8.59
CA SER A 283 0.13 4.12 -7.89
C SER A 283 0.06 2.76 -7.20
N VAL A 284 0.34 1.67 -7.93
CA VAL A 284 0.34 0.32 -7.35
C VAL A 284 1.28 0.25 -6.14
N GLY A 285 2.51 0.75 -6.27
CA GLY A 285 3.48 0.86 -5.19
C GLY A 285 2.94 1.63 -3.98
N PHE A 286 2.36 2.81 -4.20
CA PHE A 286 1.78 3.65 -3.15
C PHE A 286 0.70 2.93 -2.35
N ALA A 287 -0.24 2.24 -3.02
CA ALA A 287 -1.28 1.50 -2.32
C ALA A 287 -0.74 0.28 -1.57
N VAL A 288 0.23 -0.46 -2.15
CA VAL A 288 0.91 -1.56 -1.45
C VAL A 288 1.59 -1.04 -0.17
N ILE A 289 2.29 0.09 -0.24
CA ILE A 289 2.92 0.75 0.91
C ILE A 289 1.86 1.13 1.95
N ALA A 290 0.78 1.80 1.55
CA ALA A 290 -0.29 2.23 2.44
C ALA A 290 -0.98 1.05 3.14
N ILE A 291 -1.27 -0.02 2.40
CA ILE A 291 -1.89 -1.24 2.94
C ILE A 291 -0.92 -1.93 3.92
N ALA A 292 0.34 -2.10 3.55
CA ALA A 292 1.35 -2.75 4.38
C ALA A 292 1.58 -1.99 5.70
N LEU A 293 1.76 -0.67 5.64
CA LEU A 293 1.97 0.18 6.81
C LEU A 293 0.71 0.29 7.68
N GLY A 294 -0.48 0.35 7.08
CA GLY A 294 -1.75 0.34 7.80
C GLY A 294 -2.00 -0.99 8.54
N CYS A 295 -1.71 -2.12 7.88
CA CYS A 295 -1.74 -3.45 8.50
C CYS A 295 -0.75 -3.56 9.67
N LEU A 296 0.48 -3.07 9.48
CA LEU A 296 1.50 -3.05 10.52
C LEU A 296 1.04 -2.20 11.71
N PHE A 297 0.54 -0.98 11.47
CA PHE A 297 0.00 -0.11 12.52
C PHE A 297 -1.09 -0.82 13.33
N GLY A 298 -2.06 -1.45 12.64
CA GLY A 298 -3.11 -2.24 13.24
C GLY A 298 -2.60 -3.36 14.14
N LEU A 299 -1.61 -4.11 13.64
CA LEU A 299 -0.96 -5.19 14.38
C LEU A 299 -0.24 -4.65 15.62
N LEU A 300 0.56 -3.59 15.48
CA LEU A 300 1.31 -2.99 16.59
C LEU A 300 0.37 -2.46 17.67
N ARG A 301 -0.71 -1.78 17.27
CA ARG A 301 -1.75 -1.27 18.17
C ARG A 301 -2.42 -2.39 18.96
N THR A 302 -2.86 -3.45 18.29
CA THR A 302 -3.62 -4.55 18.93
C THR A 302 -2.76 -5.49 19.75
N THR A 303 -1.51 -5.70 19.35
CA THR A 303 -0.51 -6.45 20.13
C THR A 303 0.18 -5.59 21.19
N GLY A 304 -0.11 -4.28 21.20
CA GLY A 304 0.47 -3.28 22.10
C GLY A 304 1.97 -3.14 22.01
N ARG A 305 2.54 -3.42 20.84
CA ARG A 305 3.97 -3.23 20.58
C ARG A 305 4.26 -1.76 20.35
N ARG A 306 5.32 -1.29 21.00
CA ARG A 306 5.78 0.10 21.00
C ARG A 306 7.15 0.19 20.31
N PRO A 307 7.21 0.27 18.97
CA PRO A 307 8.48 0.37 18.26
C PRO A 307 9.23 1.66 18.60
N ARG A 308 10.55 1.65 18.46
CA ARG A 308 11.36 2.87 18.55
C ARG A 308 11.09 3.78 17.36
N VAL A 309 11.33 5.08 17.53
CA VAL A 309 11.23 6.06 16.44
C VAL A 309 12.18 5.67 15.29
N GLY A 310 13.41 5.26 15.61
CA GLY A 310 14.38 4.79 14.62
C GLY A 310 13.89 3.57 13.83
N SER A 311 13.27 2.59 14.50
CA SER A 311 12.71 1.40 13.82
C SER A 311 11.55 1.76 12.89
N MET A 312 10.68 2.70 13.27
CA MET A 312 9.59 3.16 12.40
C MET A 312 10.10 3.93 11.20
N LEU A 313 11.10 4.80 11.40
CA LEU A 313 11.78 5.47 10.30
C LEU A 313 12.34 4.44 9.30
N ALA A 314 13.07 3.43 9.78
CA ALA A 314 13.64 2.43 8.89
C ALA A 314 12.59 1.61 8.16
N ILE A 315 11.53 1.18 8.86
CA ILE A 315 10.44 0.43 8.22
C ILE A 315 9.80 1.25 7.10
N VAL A 316 9.51 2.53 7.33
CA VAL A 316 8.88 3.37 6.30
C VAL A 316 9.83 3.60 5.12
N VAL A 317 11.07 4.03 5.37
CA VAL A 317 12.05 4.31 4.32
C VAL A 317 12.33 3.05 3.48
N LEU A 318 12.56 1.90 4.13
CA LEU A 318 12.84 0.65 3.42
C LEU A 318 11.62 0.19 2.61
N THR A 319 10.40 0.33 3.15
CA THR A 319 9.17 -0.06 2.42
C THR A 319 8.97 0.81 1.18
N VAL A 320 9.17 2.13 1.28
CA VAL A 320 9.11 3.06 0.13
C VAL A 320 10.20 2.74 -0.89
N ALA A 321 11.44 2.49 -0.43
CA ALA A 321 12.56 2.15 -1.31
C ALA A 321 12.38 0.82 -2.08
N ILE A 322 11.67 -0.15 -1.49
CA ILE A 322 11.42 -1.46 -2.12
C ILE A 322 10.25 -1.38 -3.12
N ALA A 323 9.16 -0.72 -2.74
CA ALA A 323 7.91 -0.73 -3.51
C ALA A 323 7.76 0.45 -4.47
N GLY A 324 8.59 1.49 -4.33
CA GLY A 324 8.55 2.70 -5.16
C GLY A 324 8.80 2.43 -6.65
N PRO A 325 8.24 3.25 -7.55
CA PRO A 325 8.33 3.05 -9.00
C PRO A 325 9.75 3.22 -9.55
N ALA A 326 10.61 3.95 -8.84
CA ALA A 326 12.00 4.18 -9.17
C ALA A 326 12.87 4.08 -7.91
N TYR A 327 14.14 3.75 -8.10
CA TYR A 327 15.16 3.83 -7.05
C TYR A 327 16.36 4.60 -7.59
N PRO A 328 16.35 5.94 -7.51
CA PRO A 328 17.51 6.72 -7.90
C PRO A 328 18.64 6.54 -6.87
N PRO A 329 19.92 6.64 -7.27
CA PRO A 329 21.07 6.27 -6.44
C PRO A 329 21.15 7.08 -5.14
N GLN A 330 20.68 8.33 -5.15
CA GLN A 330 20.55 9.20 -3.99
C GLN A 330 19.63 8.66 -2.88
N THR A 331 18.69 7.75 -3.20
CA THR A 331 17.86 7.06 -2.18
C THR A 331 18.70 6.25 -1.20
N ALA A 332 19.93 5.86 -1.58
CA ALA A 332 20.88 5.21 -0.69
C ALA A 332 21.21 6.05 0.57
N LEU A 333 21.14 7.38 0.50
CA LEU A 333 21.34 8.27 1.66
C LEU A 333 20.22 8.09 2.70
N TRP A 334 18.98 7.94 2.25
CA TRP A 334 17.83 7.65 3.11
C TRP A 334 17.95 6.26 3.75
N VAL A 335 18.38 5.27 2.98
CA VAL A 335 18.64 3.92 3.49
C VAL A 335 19.76 3.94 4.54
N LEU A 336 20.85 4.69 4.31
CA LEU A 336 21.92 4.87 5.30
C LEU A 336 21.38 5.48 6.60
N LEU A 337 20.59 6.55 6.51
CA LEU A 337 19.94 7.17 7.67
C LEU A 337 19.08 6.15 8.44
N ALA A 338 18.27 5.37 7.71
CA ALA A 338 17.43 4.32 8.26
C ALA A 338 18.22 3.26 9.03
N VAL A 339 19.28 2.72 8.42
CA VAL A 339 20.12 1.69 9.05
C VAL A 339 20.83 2.24 10.27
N VAL A 340 21.40 3.44 10.21
CA VAL A 340 22.09 4.06 11.36
C VAL A 340 21.12 4.33 12.52
N ALA A 341 19.90 4.80 12.23
CA ALA A 341 18.90 5.09 13.27
C ALA A 341 18.26 3.84 13.91
N ALA A 342 18.06 2.77 13.12
CA ALA A 342 17.40 1.56 13.59
C ALA A 342 18.38 0.47 14.02
N ARG A 343 19.37 0.15 13.20
CA ARG A 343 20.23 -1.04 13.33
C ARG A 343 21.68 -0.74 12.93
N PRO A 344 22.46 0.00 13.74
CA PRO A 344 23.86 0.33 13.47
C PRO A 344 24.81 -0.89 13.68
N ASN A 345 24.43 -2.06 13.16
CA ASN A 345 25.22 -3.28 13.20
C ASN A 345 26.24 -3.29 12.07
N ARG A 346 27.45 -3.79 12.33
CA ARG A 346 28.52 -3.86 11.32
C ARG A 346 28.11 -4.66 10.08
N ARG A 347 27.44 -5.80 10.26
CA ARG A 347 26.98 -6.66 9.16
C ARG A 347 25.99 -5.91 8.26
N ASP A 348 25.01 -5.25 8.87
CA ASP A 348 23.93 -4.54 8.20
C ASP A 348 24.49 -3.35 7.40
N LEU A 349 25.43 -2.61 8.00
CA LEU A 349 26.13 -1.47 7.36
C LEU A 349 27.03 -1.91 6.20
N VAL A 350 27.81 -2.98 6.35
CA VAL A 350 28.66 -3.48 5.26
C VAL A 350 27.81 -3.96 4.08
N ALA A 351 26.75 -4.73 4.37
CA ALA A 351 25.85 -5.24 3.34
C ALA A 351 25.22 -4.10 2.54
N VAL A 352 24.64 -3.10 3.23
CA VAL A 352 24.01 -1.97 2.55
C VAL A 352 25.04 -1.13 1.79
N THR A 353 26.20 -0.82 2.36
CA THR A 353 27.23 -0.03 1.67
C THR A 353 27.69 -0.71 0.39
N VAL A 354 27.97 -2.01 0.44
CA VAL A 354 28.41 -2.77 -0.74
C VAL A 354 27.32 -2.78 -1.81
N THR A 355 26.08 -3.14 -1.47
CA THR A 355 25.03 -3.25 -2.49
C THR A 355 24.63 -1.90 -3.06
N GLN A 356 24.63 -0.83 -2.26
CA GLN A 356 24.30 0.52 -2.74
C GLN A 356 25.41 1.07 -3.66
N ALA A 357 26.68 0.81 -3.34
CA ALA A 357 27.79 1.19 -4.21
C ALA A 357 27.77 0.42 -5.54
N LEU A 358 27.56 -0.91 -5.50
CA LEU A 358 27.42 -1.74 -6.69
C LEU A 358 26.23 -1.33 -7.56
N HIS A 359 25.10 -1.00 -6.93
CA HIS A 359 23.94 -0.49 -7.64
C HIS A 359 24.24 0.84 -8.34
N ALA A 360 24.85 1.81 -7.63
CA ALA A 360 25.22 3.10 -8.22
C ALA A 360 26.19 2.93 -9.41
N ILE A 361 27.21 2.08 -9.28
CA ILE A 361 28.14 1.77 -10.38
C ILE A 361 27.40 1.11 -11.55
N GLY A 362 26.56 0.11 -11.27
CA GLY A 362 25.78 -0.61 -12.28
C GLY A 362 24.81 0.30 -13.03
N LEU A 363 24.14 1.22 -12.33
CA LEU A 363 23.24 2.20 -12.93
C LEU A 363 23.99 3.14 -13.88
N TRP A 364 25.15 3.67 -13.46
CA TRP A 364 25.93 4.55 -14.33
C TRP A 364 26.51 3.81 -15.54
N ALA A 365 26.94 2.56 -15.37
CA ALA A 365 27.37 1.71 -16.48
C ALA A 365 26.21 1.37 -17.45
N TRP A 366 25.00 1.20 -16.92
CA TRP A 366 23.79 1.01 -17.71
C TRP A 366 23.43 2.27 -18.51
N LEU A 367 23.28 3.41 -17.85
CA LEU A 367 22.94 4.68 -18.49
C LEU A 367 24.03 5.15 -19.47
N GLY A 368 25.30 4.84 -19.19
CA GLY A 368 26.44 5.08 -20.07
C GLY A 368 26.55 4.10 -21.25
N GLY A 369 25.64 3.14 -21.39
CA GLY A 369 25.58 2.20 -22.51
C GLY A 369 26.53 1.00 -22.41
N ALA A 370 27.45 0.97 -21.43
CA ALA A 370 28.41 -0.13 -21.27
C ALA A 370 27.73 -1.49 -20.96
N LEU A 371 26.54 -1.47 -20.37
CA LEU A 371 25.74 -2.68 -20.08
C LEU A 371 24.58 -2.89 -21.07
N ALA A 372 24.47 -2.12 -22.15
CA ALA A 372 23.35 -2.23 -23.10
C ALA A 372 23.26 -3.63 -23.76
N GLY A 373 24.41 -4.24 -24.06
CA GLY A 373 24.48 -5.61 -24.60
C GLY A 373 24.35 -6.73 -23.54
N THR A 374 24.37 -6.39 -22.26
CA THR A 374 24.29 -7.35 -21.14
C THR A 374 23.39 -6.82 -20.00
N PRO A 375 22.11 -6.52 -20.29
CA PRO A 375 21.20 -5.86 -19.33
C PRO A 375 21.03 -6.65 -18.02
N TRP A 376 21.15 -7.97 -18.08
CA TRP A 376 21.07 -8.85 -16.91
C TRP A 376 22.11 -8.53 -15.83
N VAL A 377 23.29 -8.02 -16.19
CA VAL A 377 24.32 -7.61 -15.22
C VAL A 377 23.80 -6.45 -14.36
N TYR A 378 23.12 -5.48 -14.97
CA TYR A 378 22.47 -4.39 -14.26
C TYR A 378 21.28 -4.91 -13.43
N TRP A 379 20.47 -5.82 -13.97
CA TRP A 379 19.36 -6.42 -13.20
C TRP A 379 19.84 -7.12 -11.93
N LEU A 380 21.01 -7.78 -11.98
CA LEU A 380 21.61 -8.41 -10.80
C LEU A 380 21.98 -7.39 -9.71
N THR A 381 22.45 -6.19 -10.05
CA THR A 381 22.75 -5.17 -9.05
C THR A 381 21.48 -4.67 -8.37
N VAL A 382 20.40 -4.50 -9.13
CA VAL A 382 19.06 -4.14 -8.62
C VAL A 382 18.53 -5.23 -7.69
N VAL A 383 18.54 -6.49 -8.13
CA VAL A 383 18.06 -7.63 -7.32
C VAL A 383 18.88 -7.78 -6.03
N ALA A 384 20.21 -7.64 -6.10
CA ALA A 384 21.07 -7.71 -4.92
C ALA A 384 20.77 -6.59 -3.92
N GLN A 385 20.61 -5.35 -4.40
CA GLN A 385 20.22 -4.20 -3.58
C GLN A 385 18.86 -4.41 -2.92
N VAL A 386 17.83 -4.75 -3.68
CA VAL A 386 16.48 -4.98 -3.14
C VAL A 386 16.47 -6.14 -2.13
N SER A 387 17.24 -7.21 -2.38
CA SER A 387 17.35 -8.35 -1.44
C SER A 387 17.90 -7.93 -0.08
N VAL A 388 18.92 -7.06 -0.06
CA VAL A 388 19.45 -6.50 1.20
C VAL A 388 18.42 -5.59 1.87
N LEU A 389 17.69 -4.76 1.13
CA LEU A 389 16.63 -3.92 1.70
C LEU A 389 15.52 -4.74 2.34
N VAL A 390 15.05 -5.80 1.67
CA VAL A 390 14.04 -6.73 2.19
C VAL A 390 14.54 -7.44 3.45
N TRP A 391 15.80 -7.88 3.45
CA TRP A 391 16.42 -8.49 4.62
C TRP A 391 16.48 -7.52 5.82
N LEU A 392 16.90 -6.27 5.59
CA LEU A 392 16.93 -5.21 6.62
C LEU A 392 15.53 -4.88 7.15
N LEU A 393 14.53 -4.84 6.28
CA LEU A 393 13.13 -4.61 6.67
C LEU A 393 12.63 -5.76 7.54
N ALA A 394 12.87 -7.00 7.14
CA ALA A 394 12.48 -8.19 7.90
C ALA A 394 13.16 -8.22 9.27
N GLU A 395 14.47 -7.95 9.35
CA GLU A 395 15.23 -7.85 10.58
C GLU A 395 14.71 -6.72 11.50
N THR A 396 14.35 -5.57 10.94
CA THR A 396 13.78 -4.45 11.72
C THR A 396 12.39 -4.80 12.27
N LEU A 397 11.52 -5.40 11.45
CA LEU A 397 10.21 -5.90 11.89
C LEU A 397 10.37 -6.98 12.98
N TRP A 398 11.43 -7.78 12.87
CA TRP A 398 11.76 -8.80 13.85
C TRP A 398 12.14 -8.23 15.21
N ASP A 399 12.94 -7.16 15.24
CA ASP A 399 13.28 -6.45 16.48
C ASP A 399 12.05 -5.82 17.12
N VAL A 400 11.14 -5.25 16.32
CA VAL A 400 9.85 -4.74 16.80
C VAL A 400 8.99 -5.87 17.40
N ALA A 401 8.97 -7.04 16.74
CA ALA A 401 8.27 -8.23 17.21
C ALA A 401 8.97 -8.92 18.39
N ARG A 402 10.25 -8.68 18.63
CA ARG A 402 11.03 -9.21 19.77
C ARG A 402 12.00 -8.15 20.31
N PRO A 403 11.50 -7.20 21.11
CA PRO A 403 12.30 -6.07 21.61
C PRO A 403 13.57 -6.47 22.38
N THR A 404 13.63 -7.70 22.92
CA THR A 404 14.82 -8.24 23.59
C THR A 404 16.02 -8.45 22.67
N ARG A 405 15.82 -8.51 21.34
CA ARG A 405 16.91 -8.58 20.35
C ARG A 405 17.47 -7.22 19.95
N ASP A 406 16.75 -6.14 20.28
CA ASP A 406 17.08 -4.79 19.83
C ASP A 406 18.27 -4.23 20.62
N ALA A 407 19.46 -4.36 20.05
CA ALA A 407 20.72 -3.97 20.71
C ALA A 407 20.84 -2.46 20.98
N VAL A 408 20.00 -1.63 20.36
CA VAL A 408 20.00 -0.18 20.58
C VAL A 408 19.22 0.20 21.84
N ARG A 409 18.28 -0.64 22.29
CA ARG A 409 17.61 -0.46 23.58
C ARG A 409 18.62 -0.66 24.72
N ALA A 410 18.69 0.29 25.64
CA ALA A 410 19.58 0.23 26.80
C ALA A 410 18.79 0.48 28.09
N ALA A 411 19.28 -0.05 29.21
CA ALA A 411 18.62 0.11 30.53
C ALA A 411 18.50 1.58 30.97
N SER A 412 19.37 2.48 30.49
CA SER A 412 19.36 3.91 30.80
C SER A 412 18.42 4.74 29.92
N ALA A 413 18.04 4.25 28.72
CA ALA A 413 17.08 4.90 27.82
C ALA A 413 16.53 3.88 26.81
N ASP A 414 15.21 3.64 26.86
CA ASP A 414 14.53 2.65 26.01
C ASP A 414 14.59 3.01 24.50
N ASP A 415 14.58 4.30 24.16
CA ASP A 415 14.76 4.79 22.79
C ASP A 415 15.62 6.06 22.77
N PRO A 416 16.81 6.06 22.13
CA PRO A 416 17.64 7.25 21.99
C PRO A 416 16.90 8.44 21.37
N LEU A 417 16.02 8.17 20.39
CA LEU A 417 15.22 9.17 19.68
C LEU A 417 13.87 9.45 20.37
N GLY A 418 13.55 8.73 21.45
CA GLY A 418 12.22 8.75 22.07
C GLY A 418 11.88 10.06 22.78
N GLY A 419 12.87 10.84 23.23
CA GLY A 419 12.60 12.12 23.92
C GLY A 419 11.64 11.96 25.10
N GLU A 420 10.52 12.71 25.07
CA GLU A 420 9.43 12.66 26.05
C GLU A 420 8.73 11.28 26.11
N LEU A 421 8.80 10.50 25.02
CA LEU A 421 8.20 9.16 24.95
C LEU A 421 8.89 8.14 25.86
N ASN A 422 10.06 8.46 26.39
CA ASN A 422 10.78 7.60 27.34
C ASN A 422 10.24 7.71 28.78
N ASP A 423 9.45 8.74 29.09
CA ASP A 423 8.86 8.93 30.42
C ASP A 423 7.59 8.09 30.63
N HIS A 424 6.99 7.60 29.54
CA HIS A 424 5.81 6.76 29.61
C HIS A 424 6.22 5.29 29.86
N PRO A 425 5.91 4.71 31.03
CA PRO A 425 6.33 3.36 31.36
C PRO A 425 5.81 2.34 30.35
N TRP A 426 6.62 1.31 30.10
CA TRP A 426 6.27 0.17 29.25
C TRP A 426 5.23 -0.68 29.97
N VAL A 427 3.95 -0.33 29.84
CA VAL A 427 2.85 -1.17 30.31
C VAL A 427 2.64 -2.25 29.26
N ALA A 428 2.97 -3.50 29.60
CA ALA A 428 2.65 -4.65 28.77
C ALA A 428 1.15 -4.61 28.43
N ALA A 429 0.82 -4.51 27.14
CA ALA A 429 -0.57 -4.39 26.76
C ALA A 429 -1.34 -5.66 27.10
N ARG A 430 -2.50 -5.48 27.73
CA ARG A 430 -3.51 -6.55 27.78
C ARG A 430 -4.06 -6.73 26.36
N PRO A 431 -4.10 -7.96 25.82
CA PRO A 431 -4.71 -8.19 24.51
C PRO A 431 -6.16 -7.69 24.53
N ALA A 432 -6.51 -6.87 23.54
CA ALA A 432 -7.86 -6.35 23.40
C ALA A 432 -8.74 -7.40 22.72
N GLY A 433 -9.57 -8.10 23.51
CA GLY A 433 -10.62 -8.99 23.01
C GLY A 433 -10.38 -10.46 23.32
N ARG A 434 -11.46 -11.25 23.20
CA ARG A 434 -11.43 -12.71 23.41
C ARG A 434 -10.52 -13.33 22.36
N THR A 435 -9.44 -13.96 22.78
CA THR A 435 -8.51 -14.59 21.83
C THR A 435 -9.17 -15.81 21.17
N VAL A 436 -8.73 -16.18 19.97
CA VAL A 436 -9.18 -17.43 19.34
C VAL A 436 -8.91 -18.63 20.26
N ALA A 437 -7.82 -18.59 21.04
CA ALA A 437 -7.52 -19.60 22.03
C ALA A 437 -8.58 -19.67 23.15
N GLU A 438 -9.08 -18.54 23.63
CA GLU A 438 -10.19 -18.49 24.58
C GLU A 438 -11.52 -18.96 23.97
N ALA A 439 -11.76 -18.67 22.68
CA ALA A 439 -12.92 -19.19 21.97
C ALA A 439 -12.84 -20.72 21.81
N ASP A 440 -11.71 -21.26 21.37
CA ASP A 440 -11.49 -22.70 21.25
C ASP A 440 -11.58 -23.40 22.62
N ALA A 441 -10.97 -22.84 23.67
CA ALA A 441 -11.00 -23.37 25.03
C ALA A 441 -12.42 -23.45 25.60
N SER A 442 -13.24 -22.42 25.37
CA SER A 442 -14.63 -22.41 25.82
C SER A 442 -15.54 -23.41 25.10
N GLU A 443 -15.09 -23.92 23.94
CA GLU A 443 -15.85 -24.89 23.16
C GLU A 443 -15.36 -26.33 23.40
N VAL A 444 -14.35 -26.55 24.27
CA VAL A 444 -13.88 -27.89 24.67
C VAL A 444 -14.99 -28.60 25.45
N GLY A 445 -15.32 -29.84 25.07
CA GLY A 445 -16.41 -30.61 25.68
C GLY A 445 -17.80 -30.36 25.10
N THR A 446 -17.96 -29.42 24.15
CA THR A 446 -19.23 -29.23 23.41
C THR A 446 -19.32 -30.18 22.21
N THR A 447 -20.48 -30.81 22.00
CA THR A 447 -20.70 -31.64 20.80
C THR A 447 -20.78 -30.77 19.55
N THR A 448 -20.37 -31.32 18.39
CA THR A 448 -20.45 -30.63 17.09
C THR A 448 -21.87 -30.13 16.81
N TRP A 449 -22.89 -30.93 17.12
CA TRP A 449 -24.29 -30.53 16.97
C TRP A 449 -24.64 -29.31 17.84
N ALA A 450 -24.28 -29.32 19.13
CA ALA A 450 -24.55 -28.19 20.01
C ALA A 450 -23.91 -26.90 19.51
N ARG A 451 -22.69 -26.98 18.95
CA ARG A 451 -21.96 -25.83 18.39
C ARG A 451 -22.60 -25.26 17.12
N TRP A 452 -23.16 -26.11 16.26
CA TRP A 452 -23.64 -25.74 14.93
C TRP A 452 -25.16 -25.58 14.81
N ARG A 453 -25.95 -26.08 15.77
CA ARG A 453 -27.44 -26.04 15.69
C ARG A 453 -28.00 -24.64 15.45
N ARG A 454 -27.53 -23.63 16.19
CA ARG A 454 -27.99 -22.25 16.10
C ARG A 454 -27.54 -21.59 14.79
N PRO A 455 -26.25 -21.64 14.41
CA PRO A 455 -25.80 -21.16 13.10
C PRO A 455 -26.55 -21.79 11.93
N ILE A 456 -26.76 -23.11 11.96
CA ILE A 456 -27.48 -23.85 10.91
C ILE A 456 -28.93 -23.40 10.83
N LEU A 457 -29.62 -23.34 11.97
CA LEU A 457 -31.03 -22.92 12.01
C LEU A 457 -31.19 -21.47 11.54
N ALA A 458 -30.36 -20.56 12.05
CA ALA A 458 -30.37 -19.15 11.65
C ALA A 458 -30.07 -19.00 10.15
N ALA A 459 -29.06 -19.69 9.63
CA ALA A 459 -28.73 -19.68 8.21
C ALA A 459 -29.86 -20.26 7.34
N ALA A 460 -30.49 -21.35 7.77
CA ALA A 460 -31.61 -21.96 7.05
C ALA A 460 -32.82 -21.03 7.00
N ILE A 461 -33.26 -20.49 8.15
CA ILE A 461 -34.37 -19.54 8.24
C ILE A 461 -34.07 -18.31 7.39
N ALA A 462 -32.92 -17.69 7.60
CA ALA A 462 -32.57 -16.46 6.90
C ALA A 462 -32.45 -16.71 5.38
N THR A 463 -31.88 -17.85 4.97
CA THR A 463 -31.82 -18.23 3.56
C THR A 463 -33.21 -18.32 2.96
N VAL A 464 -34.11 -19.13 3.54
CA VAL A 464 -35.48 -19.33 3.03
C VAL A 464 -36.27 -18.03 3.01
N VAL A 465 -36.26 -17.28 4.12
CA VAL A 465 -37.01 -16.01 4.25
C VAL A 465 -36.55 -15.01 3.19
N THR A 466 -35.24 -14.80 3.00
CA THR A 466 -34.76 -13.86 1.98
C THR A 466 -35.19 -14.26 0.57
N ARG A 467 -35.24 -15.57 0.24
CA ARG A 467 -35.71 -16.01 -1.08
C ARG A 467 -37.20 -15.74 -1.25
N VAL A 468 -38.01 -16.12 -0.27
CA VAL A 468 -39.46 -15.89 -0.32
C VAL A 468 -39.77 -14.41 -0.46
N VAL A 469 -39.09 -13.55 0.31
CA VAL A 469 -39.29 -12.09 0.24
C VAL A 469 -38.82 -11.51 -1.09
N PHE A 470 -37.60 -11.84 -1.54
CA PHE A 470 -37.06 -11.28 -2.79
C PHE A 470 -37.80 -11.81 -4.03
N MET A 471 -38.14 -13.09 -4.07
CA MET A 471 -38.97 -13.65 -5.15
C MET A 471 -40.37 -13.06 -5.11
N GLY A 472 -40.99 -12.93 -3.93
CA GLY A 472 -42.28 -12.29 -3.76
C GLY A 472 -42.28 -10.85 -4.29
N ALA A 473 -41.27 -10.05 -3.93
CA ALA A 473 -41.11 -8.69 -4.43
C ALA A 473 -40.91 -8.65 -5.95
N ALA A 474 -40.01 -9.48 -6.50
CA ALA A 474 -39.75 -9.55 -7.94
C ALA A 474 -41.02 -9.89 -8.75
N TYR A 475 -41.73 -10.94 -8.37
CA TYR A 475 -42.93 -11.39 -9.07
C TYR A 475 -44.11 -10.44 -8.86
N ALA A 476 -44.30 -9.90 -7.66
CA ALA A 476 -45.32 -8.88 -7.42
C ALA A 476 -45.09 -7.65 -8.30
N THR A 477 -43.85 -7.14 -8.37
CA THR A 477 -43.54 -6.01 -9.25
C THR A 477 -43.69 -6.37 -10.73
N GLN A 478 -43.28 -7.57 -11.15
CA GLN A 478 -43.49 -8.04 -12.52
C GLN A 478 -44.98 -8.03 -12.88
N TRP A 479 -45.86 -8.55 -12.01
CA TRP A 479 -47.29 -8.60 -12.26
C TRP A 479 -47.95 -7.22 -12.23
N LEU A 480 -47.48 -6.32 -11.37
CA LEU A 480 -47.99 -4.94 -11.30
C LEU A 480 -47.59 -4.09 -12.51
N MET A 481 -46.41 -4.34 -13.10
CA MET A 481 -45.83 -3.49 -14.15
C MET A 481 -46.06 -4.01 -15.57
N VAL A 482 -46.66 -5.19 -15.75
CA VAL A 482 -46.92 -5.79 -17.08
C VAL A 482 -48.41 -5.70 -17.37
N THR A 483 -48.81 -4.69 -18.15
CA THR A 483 -50.21 -4.37 -18.48
C THR A 483 -50.78 -5.20 -19.63
N ASP A 484 -49.91 -5.73 -20.49
CA ASP A 484 -50.32 -6.31 -21.79
C ASP A 484 -50.55 -7.83 -21.72
N LYS A 485 -50.36 -8.45 -20.54
CA LYS A 485 -50.56 -9.90 -20.34
C LYS A 485 -51.84 -10.19 -19.57
N VAL A 486 -52.58 -11.18 -20.06
CA VAL A 486 -53.93 -11.53 -19.56
C VAL A 486 -53.92 -12.24 -18.21
N LYS A 487 -52.81 -12.90 -17.82
CA LYS A 487 -52.69 -13.64 -16.55
C LYS A 487 -51.30 -13.50 -15.92
N PRO A 488 -51.21 -13.38 -14.57
CA PRO A 488 -49.96 -13.54 -13.84
C PRO A 488 -49.35 -14.91 -14.13
N PHE A 489 -48.05 -14.95 -14.44
CA PHE A 489 -47.29 -16.20 -14.57
C PHE A 489 -45.90 -16.01 -13.95
N LEU A 490 -45.32 -17.10 -13.46
CA LEU A 490 -43.98 -17.10 -12.87
C LEU A 490 -42.96 -17.35 -13.99
N ASP A 491 -42.36 -16.28 -14.49
CA ASP A 491 -41.25 -16.39 -15.43
C ASP A 491 -39.93 -16.53 -14.67
N TRP A 492 -39.26 -17.68 -14.76
CA TRP A 492 -37.98 -17.89 -14.11
C TRP A 492 -36.83 -17.17 -14.84
N LYS A 493 -36.99 -16.83 -16.12
CA LYS A 493 -35.95 -16.17 -16.92
C LYS A 493 -35.66 -14.75 -16.46
N ILE A 494 -36.52 -14.12 -15.66
CA ILE A 494 -36.23 -12.81 -15.04
C ILE A 494 -34.97 -12.84 -14.18
N TRP A 495 -34.56 -14.02 -13.71
CA TRP A 495 -33.35 -14.21 -12.91
C TRP A 495 -32.09 -14.38 -13.76
N LEU A 496 -32.22 -14.64 -15.07
CA LEU A 496 -31.11 -14.64 -16.01
C LEU A 496 -30.93 -13.23 -16.58
N GLN A 497 -29.96 -12.50 -16.05
CA GLN A 497 -29.56 -11.19 -16.56
C GLN A 497 -28.03 -11.13 -16.67
N TRP A 498 -27.53 -10.41 -17.68
CA TRP A 498 -26.10 -10.14 -17.91
C TRP A 498 -25.20 -11.37 -17.71
N ASP A 499 -24.36 -11.39 -16.68
CA ASP A 499 -23.38 -12.46 -16.40
C ASP A 499 -24.04 -13.84 -16.26
N ALA A 500 -25.30 -13.92 -15.82
CA ALA A 500 -26.01 -15.19 -15.72
C ALA A 500 -26.13 -15.88 -17.09
N TYR A 501 -26.36 -15.12 -18.17
CA TYR A 501 -26.37 -15.69 -19.53
C TYR A 501 -24.99 -16.20 -19.94
N HIS A 502 -23.93 -15.50 -19.55
CA HIS A 502 -22.56 -15.92 -19.80
C HIS A 502 -22.24 -17.24 -19.08
N PHE A 503 -22.64 -17.39 -17.81
CA PHE A 503 -22.44 -18.63 -17.08
C PHE A 503 -23.19 -19.82 -17.68
N VAL A 504 -24.43 -19.62 -18.15
CA VAL A 504 -25.21 -20.65 -18.85
C VAL A 504 -24.52 -21.05 -20.16
N ALA A 505 -24.15 -20.08 -20.99
CA ALA A 505 -23.48 -20.35 -22.27
C ALA A 505 -22.15 -21.09 -22.08
N ILE A 506 -21.37 -20.75 -21.05
CA ILE A 506 -20.11 -21.44 -20.73
C ILE A 506 -20.37 -22.85 -20.20
N ALA A 507 -21.42 -23.07 -19.41
CA ALA A 507 -21.78 -24.40 -18.94
C ALA A 507 -22.19 -25.33 -20.08
N GLU A 508 -22.86 -24.80 -21.11
CA GLU A 508 -23.33 -25.54 -22.29
C GLU A 508 -22.22 -25.76 -23.33
N HIS A 509 -21.41 -24.74 -23.60
CA HIS A 509 -20.48 -24.72 -24.74
C HIS A 509 -18.99 -24.61 -24.36
N GLY A 510 -18.67 -24.43 -23.09
CA GLY A 510 -17.30 -24.28 -22.61
C GLY A 510 -16.68 -22.92 -22.92
N TYR A 511 -15.37 -22.90 -23.18
CA TYR A 511 -14.55 -21.68 -23.29
C TYR A 511 -14.01 -21.44 -24.71
N GLY A 512 -14.79 -21.85 -25.72
CA GLY A 512 -14.42 -21.67 -27.12
C GLY A 512 -14.23 -20.20 -27.54
N PRO A 513 -13.58 -19.94 -28.69
CA PRO A 513 -13.24 -18.59 -29.14
C PRO A 513 -14.46 -17.72 -29.48
N GLU A 514 -15.61 -18.31 -29.80
CA GLU A 514 -16.84 -17.58 -30.13
C GLU A 514 -17.78 -17.40 -28.94
N ILE A 515 -17.53 -18.10 -27.83
CA ILE A 515 -18.43 -18.13 -26.68
C ILE A 515 -18.34 -16.81 -25.91
N VAL A 516 -19.51 -16.21 -25.64
CA VAL A 516 -19.63 -14.90 -24.98
C VAL A 516 -18.86 -13.82 -25.77
N ALA A 517 -19.01 -13.81 -27.09
CA ALA A 517 -18.28 -12.91 -27.99
C ALA A 517 -16.75 -12.96 -27.77
N GLY A 518 -16.22 -14.15 -27.48
CA GLY A 518 -14.80 -14.38 -27.19
C GLY A 518 -14.37 -14.10 -25.75
N ASN A 519 -15.26 -13.53 -24.92
CA ASN A 519 -14.95 -13.12 -23.56
C ASN A 519 -15.21 -14.18 -22.49
N ALA A 520 -15.59 -15.41 -22.86
CA ALA A 520 -15.75 -16.52 -21.92
C ALA A 520 -14.58 -16.66 -20.91
N PRO A 521 -13.29 -16.48 -21.29
CA PRO A 521 -12.17 -16.59 -20.34
C PRO A 521 -12.21 -15.63 -19.14
N ALA A 522 -13.00 -14.54 -19.22
CA ALA A 522 -13.21 -13.60 -18.12
C ALA A 522 -13.88 -14.23 -16.90
N PHE A 523 -14.64 -15.32 -17.09
CA PHE A 523 -15.47 -15.97 -16.08
C PHE A 523 -14.79 -17.24 -15.57
N PHE A 524 -14.52 -17.31 -14.26
CA PHE A 524 -13.82 -18.44 -13.65
C PHE A 524 -14.69 -19.72 -13.60
N PRO A 525 -14.07 -20.91 -13.64
CA PRO A 525 -14.75 -22.12 -14.09
C PRO A 525 -15.63 -22.80 -13.06
N LEU A 526 -15.50 -22.55 -11.75
CA LEU A 526 -16.18 -23.37 -10.76
C LEU A 526 -17.71 -23.23 -10.82
N PHE A 527 -18.23 -22.02 -11.07
CA PHE A 527 -19.68 -21.81 -11.17
C PHE A 527 -20.27 -22.44 -12.44
N PRO A 528 -19.73 -22.21 -13.66
CA PRO A 528 -20.18 -22.94 -14.86
C PRO A 528 -20.06 -24.47 -14.75
N LEU A 529 -19.01 -24.99 -14.11
CA LEU A 529 -18.85 -26.43 -13.91
C LEU A 529 -19.93 -26.99 -12.97
N ALA A 530 -20.25 -26.29 -11.87
CA ALA A 530 -21.35 -26.67 -10.99
C ALA A 530 -22.70 -26.61 -11.72
N LEU A 531 -22.91 -25.58 -12.54
CA LEU A 531 -24.09 -25.43 -13.36
C LEU A 531 -24.23 -26.62 -14.33
N ARG A 532 -23.16 -26.95 -15.05
CA ARG A 532 -23.11 -28.11 -15.97
C ARG A 532 -23.38 -29.44 -15.26
N ALA A 533 -22.83 -29.63 -14.06
CA ALA A 533 -23.07 -30.84 -13.28
C ALA A 533 -24.55 -31.02 -12.90
N LEU A 534 -25.27 -29.92 -12.64
CA LEU A 534 -26.70 -29.96 -12.33
C LEU A 534 -27.57 -30.06 -13.59
N THR A 535 -27.19 -29.43 -14.69
CA THR A 535 -27.95 -29.53 -15.94
C THR A 535 -27.84 -30.90 -16.59
N THR A 536 -26.69 -31.58 -16.43
CA THR A 536 -26.51 -32.96 -16.90
C THR A 536 -27.39 -33.99 -16.17
N ILE A 537 -27.84 -33.70 -14.95
CA ILE A 537 -28.82 -34.53 -14.22
C ILE A 537 -30.28 -34.09 -14.48
N GLY A 538 -30.51 -33.18 -15.43
CA GLY A 538 -31.84 -32.80 -15.90
C GLY A 538 -32.44 -31.53 -15.28
N LEU A 539 -31.71 -30.78 -14.45
CA LEU A 539 -32.19 -29.48 -13.98
C LEU A 539 -32.07 -28.44 -15.09
N GLU A 540 -33.11 -27.62 -15.29
CA GLU A 540 -33.02 -26.46 -16.17
C GLU A 540 -31.96 -25.47 -15.64
N PRO A 541 -31.16 -24.81 -16.52
CA PRO A 541 -30.05 -23.95 -16.10
C PRO A 541 -30.42 -22.88 -15.06
N VAL A 542 -31.60 -22.26 -15.18
CA VAL A 542 -32.07 -21.25 -14.20
C VAL A 542 -32.21 -21.87 -12.80
N HIS A 543 -32.90 -23.01 -12.71
CA HIS A 543 -33.15 -23.71 -11.46
C HIS A 543 -31.85 -24.25 -10.85
N ALA A 544 -30.93 -24.74 -11.68
CA ALA A 544 -29.59 -25.14 -11.25
C ALA A 544 -28.83 -23.96 -10.64
N GLY A 545 -28.83 -22.80 -11.29
CA GLY A 545 -28.18 -21.59 -10.81
C GLY A 545 -28.77 -21.08 -9.49
N LEU A 546 -30.10 -21.03 -9.37
CA LEU A 546 -30.80 -20.64 -8.14
C LEU A 546 -30.49 -21.60 -6.99
N LEU A 547 -30.41 -22.91 -7.26
CA LEU A 547 -30.06 -23.93 -6.27
C LEU A 547 -28.62 -23.75 -5.77
N ILE A 548 -27.66 -23.54 -6.68
CA ILE A 548 -26.26 -23.27 -6.33
C ILE A 548 -26.17 -22.04 -5.41
N SER A 549 -26.85 -20.95 -5.77
CA SER A 549 -26.86 -19.71 -4.98
C SER A 549 -27.52 -19.89 -3.61
N ALA A 550 -28.61 -20.68 -3.52
CA ALA A 550 -29.28 -20.99 -2.27
C ALA A 550 -28.39 -21.80 -1.30
N VAL A 551 -27.79 -22.90 -1.78
CA VAL A 551 -26.89 -23.74 -0.98
C VAL A 551 -25.65 -22.95 -0.56
N SER A 552 -25.06 -22.19 -1.48
CA SER A 552 -23.86 -21.40 -1.20
C SER A 552 -24.13 -20.31 -0.17
N THR A 553 -25.26 -19.63 -0.27
CA THR A 553 -25.64 -18.61 0.72
C THR A 553 -25.88 -19.23 2.09
N PHE A 554 -26.53 -20.39 2.17
CA PHE A 554 -26.70 -21.09 3.44
C PHE A 554 -25.35 -21.39 4.10
N VAL A 555 -24.38 -21.92 3.34
CA VAL A 555 -23.02 -22.19 3.84
C VAL A 555 -22.34 -20.88 4.29
N ALA A 556 -22.37 -19.84 3.46
CA ALA A 556 -21.79 -18.54 3.78
C ALA A 556 -22.38 -17.96 5.07
N SER A 557 -23.71 -18.00 5.24
CA SER A 557 -24.41 -17.51 6.42
C SER A 557 -24.08 -18.31 7.68
N ALA A 558 -24.06 -19.64 7.60
CA ALA A 558 -23.75 -20.50 8.76
C ALA A 558 -22.33 -20.24 9.29
N TYR A 559 -21.35 -20.10 8.39
CA TYR A 559 -19.99 -19.77 8.79
C TYR A 559 -19.82 -18.30 9.18
N LEU A 560 -20.54 -17.36 8.55
CA LEU A 560 -20.49 -15.94 8.94
C LEU A 560 -20.99 -15.74 10.37
N TYR A 561 -22.04 -16.47 10.76
CA TYR A 561 -22.53 -16.49 12.14
C TYR A 561 -21.40 -16.87 13.11
N ARG A 562 -20.71 -18.00 12.87
CA ARG A 562 -19.60 -18.44 13.73
C ARG A 562 -18.42 -17.49 13.70
N LEU A 563 -18.16 -16.89 12.55
CA LEU A 563 -17.06 -15.94 12.36
C LEU A 563 -17.34 -14.63 13.10
N ALA A 564 -18.58 -14.15 13.10
CA ALA A 564 -19.01 -13.01 13.90
C ALA A 564 -18.83 -13.27 15.40
N GLU A 565 -19.28 -14.42 15.90
CA GLU A 565 -19.09 -14.83 17.29
C GLU A 565 -17.60 -14.90 17.68
N LEU A 566 -16.75 -15.38 16.77
CA LEU A 566 -15.30 -15.45 16.99
C LEU A 566 -14.69 -14.06 17.22
N HIS A 567 -15.24 -13.04 16.57
CA HIS A 567 -14.83 -11.63 16.74
C HIS A 567 -15.62 -10.90 17.84
N GLY A 568 -16.50 -11.59 18.56
CA GLY A 568 -17.33 -11.03 19.63
C GLY A 568 -18.54 -10.22 19.16
N PHE A 569 -18.96 -10.40 17.91
CA PHE A 569 -20.17 -9.79 17.34
C PHE A 569 -21.36 -10.76 17.36
N ASP A 570 -22.56 -10.21 17.16
CA ASP A 570 -23.80 -10.97 17.07
C ASP A 570 -23.89 -11.71 15.72
N GLY A 571 -23.99 -13.03 15.77
CA GLY A 571 -24.05 -13.88 14.58
C GLY A 571 -25.32 -13.72 13.76
N GLU A 572 -26.48 -13.55 14.41
CA GLU A 572 -27.78 -13.40 13.73
C GLU A 572 -27.83 -12.07 12.98
N ARG A 573 -27.45 -10.97 13.64
CA ARG A 573 -27.39 -9.64 13.00
C ARG A 573 -26.44 -9.62 11.82
N SER A 574 -25.27 -10.25 11.96
CA SER A 574 -24.28 -10.30 10.88
C SER A 574 -24.80 -11.04 9.64
N VAL A 575 -25.55 -12.13 9.83
CA VAL A 575 -26.21 -12.85 8.73
C VAL A 575 -27.29 -12.00 8.07
N VAL A 576 -28.11 -11.29 8.85
CA VAL A 576 -29.14 -10.39 8.31
C VAL A 576 -28.51 -9.26 7.48
N TYR A 577 -27.42 -8.64 7.96
CA TYR A 577 -26.71 -7.61 7.20
C TYR A 577 -26.14 -8.13 5.88
N LEU A 578 -25.65 -9.38 5.84
CA LEU A 578 -25.20 -9.98 4.59
C LEU A 578 -26.34 -10.12 3.58
N LEU A 579 -27.46 -10.69 4.01
CA LEU A 579 -28.58 -11.02 3.13
C LEU A 579 -29.35 -9.80 2.64
N LEU A 580 -29.39 -8.74 3.45
CA LEU A 580 -30.04 -7.47 3.12
C LEU A 580 -29.06 -6.43 2.57
N PHE A 581 -27.83 -6.82 2.25
CA PHE A 581 -26.90 -5.90 1.62
C PHE A 581 -27.54 -5.29 0.35
N PRO A 582 -27.27 -4.02 0.00
CA PRO A 582 -27.90 -3.35 -1.15
C PRO A 582 -27.91 -4.14 -2.47
N THR A 583 -26.87 -4.94 -2.72
CA THR A 583 -26.75 -5.81 -3.90
C THR A 583 -26.99 -7.30 -3.55
N GLY A 584 -27.71 -7.59 -2.48
CA GLY A 584 -28.02 -8.94 -1.98
C GLY A 584 -28.78 -9.82 -2.98
N VAL A 585 -29.34 -9.24 -4.06
CA VAL A 585 -29.89 -9.97 -5.20
C VAL A 585 -28.90 -10.99 -5.77
N PHE A 586 -27.59 -10.70 -5.77
CA PHE A 586 -26.56 -11.63 -6.27
C PHE A 586 -26.29 -12.82 -5.33
N LEU A 587 -26.91 -12.84 -4.13
CA LEU A 587 -26.96 -14.03 -3.28
C LEU A 587 -28.12 -14.97 -3.65
N VAL A 588 -29.06 -14.48 -4.47
CA VAL A 588 -30.22 -15.25 -4.96
C VAL A 588 -30.06 -15.60 -6.42
N ALA A 589 -29.67 -14.64 -7.26
CA ALA A 589 -29.51 -14.82 -8.70
C ALA A 589 -28.43 -15.87 -9.06
N PRO A 590 -28.49 -16.48 -10.26
CA PRO A 590 -27.47 -17.39 -10.82
C PRO A 590 -26.09 -16.75 -11.06
N TYR A 591 -25.43 -16.31 -9.98
CA TYR A 591 -24.22 -15.52 -9.97
C TYR A 591 -23.17 -16.13 -9.03
N THR A 592 -21.90 -15.82 -9.29
CA THR A 592 -20.75 -16.37 -8.53
C THR A 592 -20.63 -15.89 -7.09
N GLU A 593 -21.27 -14.78 -6.72
CA GLU A 593 -21.07 -14.05 -5.46
C GLU A 593 -21.39 -14.94 -4.26
N ALA A 594 -22.52 -15.67 -4.30
CA ALA A 594 -22.88 -16.61 -3.25
C ALA A 594 -21.84 -17.74 -3.10
N LEU A 595 -21.41 -18.33 -4.22
CA LEU A 595 -20.43 -19.42 -4.24
C LEU A 595 -19.05 -18.97 -3.76
N PHE A 596 -18.64 -17.77 -4.17
CA PHE A 596 -17.42 -17.13 -3.69
C PHE A 596 -17.45 -16.96 -2.17
N LEU A 597 -18.54 -16.44 -1.61
CA LEU A 597 -18.68 -16.26 -0.16
C LEU A 597 -18.73 -17.59 0.60
N ALA A 598 -19.33 -18.63 0.01
CA ALA A 598 -19.31 -20.00 0.56
C ALA A 598 -17.89 -20.60 0.60
N GLY A 599 -16.96 -20.11 -0.23
CA GLY A 599 -15.53 -20.39 -0.10
C GLY A 599 -14.82 -19.43 0.86
N ALA A 600 -15.03 -18.13 0.73
CA ALA A 600 -14.24 -17.12 1.42
C ALA A 600 -14.50 -17.09 2.94
N VAL A 601 -15.77 -17.13 3.37
CA VAL A 601 -16.13 -17.01 4.79
C VAL A 601 -15.61 -18.22 5.60
N PRO A 602 -15.83 -19.48 5.17
CA PRO A 602 -15.28 -20.63 5.90
C PRO A 602 -13.75 -20.71 5.81
N ALA A 603 -13.13 -20.29 4.70
CA ALA A 603 -11.68 -20.24 4.58
C ALA A 603 -11.05 -19.37 5.68
N PHE A 604 -11.62 -18.19 5.93
CA PHE A 604 -11.20 -17.34 7.03
C PHE A 604 -11.54 -17.93 8.40
N TYR A 605 -12.69 -18.59 8.57
CA TYR A 605 -13.02 -19.26 9.84
C TYR A 605 -11.97 -20.32 10.22
N TYR A 606 -11.55 -21.17 9.28
CA TYR A 606 -10.54 -22.20 9.52
C TYR A 606 -9.10 -21.65 9.55
N GLY A 607 -8.78 -20.68 8.70
CA GLY A 607 -7.51 -19.95 8.72
C GLY A 607 -7.31 -19.25 10.07
N LEU A 608 -8.36 -18.59 10.55
CA LEU A 608 -8.44 -17.99 11.88
C LEU A 608 -8.61 -19.01 13.02
N ARG A 609 -8.49 -20.32 12.77
CA ARG A 609 -8.27 -21.34 13.81
C ARG A 609 -6.98 -22.13 13.61
N GLY A 610 -6.15 -21.74 12.64
CA GLY A 610 -4.89 -22.43 12.34
C GLY A 610 -5.09 -23.84 11.78
N ARG A 611 -6.21 -24.11 11.10
CA ARG A 611 -6.51 -25.41 10.48
C ARG A 611 -6.27 -25.33 8.97
N PRO A 612 -5.07 -25.68 8.48
CA PRO A 612 -4.64 -25.36 7.11
C PRO A 612 -5.43 -26.11 6.03
N TRP A 613 -5.71 -27.41 6.22
CA TRP A 613 -6.36 -28.23 5.20
C TRP A 613 -7.83 -27.89 4.95
N PRO A 614 -8.69 -27.72 5.98
CA PRO A 614 -10.04 -27.21 5.75
C PRO A 614 -10.03 -25.81 5.14
N ALA A 615 -9.13 -24.94 5.59
CA ALA A 615 -9.00 -23.60 5.01
C ALA A 615 -8.66 -23.68 3.50
N ALA A 616 -7.76 -24.58 3.10
CA ALA A 616 -7.39 -24.76 1.70
C ALA A 616 -8.53 -25.21 0.80
N VAL A 617 -9.39 -26.13 1.25
CA VAL A 617 -10.57 -26.57 0.48
C VAL A 617 -11.49 -25.39 0.17
N PHE A 618 -11.81 -24.59 1.19
CA PHE A 618 -12.69 -23.44 1.03
C PHE A 618 -12.03 -22.28 0.27
N THR A 619 -10.72 -22.07 0.44
CA THR A 619 -9.95 -21.13 -0.37
C THR A 619 -9.95 -21.57 -1.84
N ALA A 620 -9.81 -22.86 -2.14
CA ALA A 620 -9.89 -23.39 -3.51
C ALA A 620 -11.25 -23.11 -4.15
N ILE A 621 -12.35 -23.23 -3.40
CA ILE A 621 -13.69 -22.84 -3.87
C ILE A 621 -13.73 -21.36 -4.21
N ALA A 622 -13.21 -20.49 -3.33
CA ALA A 622 -13.18 -19.05 -3.59
C ALA A 622 -12.33 -18.70 -4.83
N VAL A 623 -11.14 -19.29 -4.96
CA VAL A 623 -10.22 -19.12 -6.11
C VAL A 623 -10.86 -19.62 -7.40
N GLY A 624 -11.49 -20.79 -7.38
CA GLY A 624 -12.16 -21.35 -8.56
C GLY A 624 -13.41 -20.58 -8.98
N SER A 625 -14.01 -19.78 -8.08
CA SER A 625 -15.21 -18.99 -8.38
C SER A 625 -14.89 -17.67 -9.04
N ARG A 626 -13.81 -16.98 -8.62
CA ARG A 626 -13.46 -15.62 -9.07
C ARG A 626 -11.96 -15.35 -8.86
N THR A 627 -11.39 -14.43 -9.66
CA THR A 627 -10.02 -13.90 -9.47
C THR A 627 -9.78 -13.35 -8.06
N VAL A 628 -10.80 -12.73 -7.47
CA VAL A 628 -10.78 -12.19 -6.09
C VAL A 628 -10.45 -13.26 -5.03
N GLY A 629 -10.68 -14.54 -5.33
CA GLY A 629 -10.28 -15.65 -4.47
C GLY A 629 -8.76 -15.75 -4.25
N LEU A 630 -7.94 -15.22 -5.16
CA LEU A 630 -6.49 -15.14 -4.96
C LEU A 630 -6.13 -14.18 -3.80
N PHE A 631 -6.93 -13.14 -3.56
CA PHE A 631 -6.73 -12.24 -2.42
C PHE A 631 -7.22 -12.85 -1.10
N VAL A 632 -8.26 -13.70 -1.16
CA VAL A 632 -8.65 -14.55 -0.02
C VAL A 632 -7.51 -15.51 0.33
N LEU A 633 -6.90 -16.14 -0.68
CA LEU A 633 -5.74 -17.03 -0.49
C LEU A 633 -4.61 -16.28 0.21
N LEU A 634 -4.27 -15.07 -0.24
CA LEU A 634 -3.22 -14.24 0.39
C LEU A 634 -3.55 -13.92 1.86
N GLY A 635 -4.77 -13.45 2.13
CA GLY A 635 -5.21 -13.12 3.50
C GLY A 635 -5.20 -14.33 4.45
N VAL A 636 -5.67 -15.49 3.97
CA VAL A 636 -5.70 -16.74 4.74
C VAL A 636 -4.29 -17.30 4.94
N ALA A 637 -3.43 -17.25 3.93
CA ALA A 637 -2.05 -17.69 4.02
C ALA A 637 -1.28 -16.93 5.11
N ILE A 638 -1.48 -15.62 5.21
CA ILE A 638 -0.84 -14.79 6.22
C ILE A 638 -1.36 -15.10 7.62
N GLU A 639 -2.66 -15.32 7.80
CA GLU A 639 -3.20 -15.75 9.09
C GLU A 639 -2.68 -17.12 9.51
N LEU A 640 -2.60 -18.08 8.59
CA LEU A 640 -2.02 -19.39 8.85
C LEU A 640 -0.52 -19.30 9.19
N ALA A 641 0.25 -18.53 8.43
CA ALA A 641 1.68 -18.31 8.67
C ALA A 641 1.93 -17.69 10.05
N ARG A 642 1.15 -16.66 10.41
CA ARG A 642 1.23 -15.99 11.72
C ARG A 642 1.01 -16.95 12.89
N ARG A 643 0.14 -17.95 12.72
CA ARG A 643 -0.20 -18.95 13.74
C ARG A 643 0.75 -20.15 13.75
N ALA A 644 1.27 -20.49 12.58
CA ALA A 644 2.24 -21.54 12.42
C ALA A 644 3.60 -21.14 13.00
N TRP A 645 3.95 -19.86 12.91
CA TRP A 645 5.21 -19.33 13.36
C TRP A 645 5.42 -19.47 14.90
N PRO A 646 6.61 -19.89 15.38
CA PRO A 646 7.84 -20.23 14.65
C PRO A 646 7.97 -21.72 14.26
N SER A 647 6.92 -22.52 14.43
CA SER A 647 6.98 -23.96 14.18
C SER A 647 7.07 -24.28 12.68
N TRP A 648 8.25 -24.70 12.22
CA TRP A 648 8.48 -25.11 10.83
C TRP A 648 7.52 -26.18 10.30
N LYS A 649 7.15 -27.20 11.10
CA LYS A 649 6.20 -28.25 10.66
C LYS A 649 4.81 -27.68 10.33
N LYS A 650 4.29 -26.83 11.22
CA LYS A 650 3.03 -26.10 11.00
C LYS A 650 3.14 -25.15 9.80
N MET A 651 4.29 -24.50 9.62
CA MET A 651 4.53 -23.58 8.50
C MET A 651 4.52 -24.34 7.17
N ALA A 652 5.24 -25.45 7.08
CA ALA A 652 5.26 -26.31 5.91
C ALA A 652 3.86 -26.83 5.55
N SER A 653 3.07 -27.25 6.54
CA SER A 653 1.68 -27.66 6.30
C SER A 653 0.79 -26.50 5.83
N ALA A 654 0.97 -25.29 6.37
CA ALA A 654 0.24 -24.11 5.91
C ALA A 654 0.59 -23.75 4.46
N VAL A 655 1.88 -23.75 4.12
CA VAL A 655 2.37 -23.50 2.75
C VAL A 655 1.83 -24.56 1.80
N ALA A 656 1.98 -25.85 2.12
CA ALA A 656 1.47 -26.94 1.28
C ALA A 656 -0.05 -26.83 1.04
N ALA A 657 -0.81 -26.51 2.09
CA ALA A 657 -2.25 -26.32 1.97
C ALA A 657 -2.61 -25.13 1.07
N MET A 658 -1.89 -24.01 1.14
CA MET A 658 -2.14 -22.85 0.27
C MET A 658 -1.69 -23.08 -1.18
N VAL A 659 -0.63 -23.86 -1.39
CA VAL A 659 -0.27 -24.34 -2.74
C VAL A 659 -1.40 -25.17 -3.33
N VAL A 660 -1.95 -26.13 -2.56
CA VAL A 660 -3.11 -26.93 -2.98
C VAL A 660 -4.34 -26.03 -3.24
N ALA A 661 -4.57 -25.02 -2.40
CA ALA A 661 -5.66 -24.08 -2.57
C ALA A 661 -5.57 -23.24 -3.86
N SER A 662 -4.36 -23.06 -4.40
CA SER A 662 -4.13 -22.34 -5.66
C SER A 662 -4.36 -23.19 -6.91
N LEU A 663 -4.50 -24.51 -6.79
CA LEU A 663 -4.63 -25.42 -7.93
C LEU A 663 -5.77 -25.06 -8.91
N PRO A 664 -6.96 -24.58 -8.49
CA PRO A 664 -8.00 -24.18 -9.44
C PRO A 664 -7.55 -23.06 -10.39
N PHE A 665 -6.74 -22.12 -9.91
CA PHE A 665 -6.19 -21.04 -10.75
C PHE A 665 -5.21 -21.60 -11.78
N TRP A 666 -4.26 -22.44 -11.35
CA TRP A 666 -3.27 -23.06 -12.24
C TRP A 666 -3.92 -23.98 -13.27
N ALA A 667 -4.86 -24.82 -12.83
CA ALA A 667 -5.60 -25.73 -13.71
C ALA A 667 -6.40 -24.96 -14.77
N TYR A 668 -7.04 -23.86 -14.38
CA TYR A 668 -7.78 -23.01 -15.32
C TYR A 668 -6.85 -22.31 -16.31
N GLY A 669 -5.74 -21.72 -15.86
CA GLY A 669 -4.78 -21.08 -16.76
C GLY A 669 -4.11 -22.06 -17.71
N LEU A 670 -3.79 -23.29 -17.28
CA LEU A 670 -3.29 -24.35 -18.16
C LEU A 670 -4.34 -24.80 -19.18
N TYR A 671 -5.61 -24.87 -18.76
CA TYR A 671 -6.72 -25.13 -19.66
C TYR A 671 -6.88 -24.03 -20.71
N LEU A 672 -6.79 -22.75 -20.31
CA LEU A 672 -6.79 -21.61 -21.24
C LEU A 672 -5.58 -21.65 -22.17
N TRP A 673 -4.40 -22.00 -21.69
CA TRP A 673 -3.22 -22.17 -22.55
C TRP A 673 -3.47 -23.21 -23.64
N ARG A 674 -4.13 -24.33 -23.32
CA ARG A 674 -4.50 -25.36 -24.29
C ARG A 674 -5.56 -24.90 -25.29
N VAL A 675 -6.57 -24.15 -24.86
CA VAL A 675 -7.74 -23.79 -25.68
C VAL A 675 -7.59 -22.45 -26.41
N ARG A 676 -6.81 -21.53 -25.84
CA ARG A 676 -6.65 -20.13 -26.28
C ARG A 676 -5.20 -19.74 -26.58
N GLY A 677 -4.22 -20.60 -26.29
CA GLY A 677 -2.80 -20.37 -26.59
C GLY A 677 -2.03 -19.55 -25.55
N SER A 678 -2.69 -18.97 -24.55
CA SER A 678 -2.06 -18.21 -23.47
C SER A 678 -2.66 -18.55 -22.10
N PHE A 679 -1.81 -18.62 -21.07
CA PHE A 679 -2.24 -18.77 -19.68
C PHE A 679 -2.98 -17.52 -19.17
N TRP A 680 -2.61 -16.35 -19.70
CA TRP A 680 -3.05 -15.04 -19.24
C TRP A 680 -4.22 -14.47 -20.03
N THR A 681 -4.84 -15.23 -20.94
CA THR A 681 -5.96 -14.77 -21.78
C THR A 681 -7.11 -14.17 -20.97
N PHE A 682 -7.34 -14.62 -19.73
CA PHE A 682 -8.38 -14.02 -18.88
C PHE A 682 -8.10 -12.54 -18.55
N MET A 683 -6.84 -12.11 -18.48
CA MET A 683 -6.47 -10.70 -18.26
C MET A 683 -6.65 -9.89 -19.54
N GLU A 684 -6.25 -10.46 -20.68
CA GLU A 684 -6.41 -9.85 -22.01
C GLU A 684 -7.88 -9.54 -22.29
N VAL A 685 -8.78 -10.52 -22.14
CA VAL A 685 -10.23 -10.31 -22.38
C VAL A 685 -10.89 -9.37 -21.36
N GLN A 686 -10.37 -9.29 -20.13
CA GLN A 686 -10.88 -8.33 -19.13
C GLN A 686 -10.52 -6.90 -19.56
N LYS A 687 -9.32 -6.70 -20.10
CA LYS A 687 -8.86 -5.43 -20.65
C LYS A 687 -9.62 -5.05 -21.91
N GLU A 688 -9.69 -5.94 -22.90
CA GLU A 688 -10.32 -5.67 -24.19
C GLU A 688 -11.86 -5.61 -24.11
N GLY A 689 -12.48 -6.52 -23.36
CA GLY A 689 -13.94 -6.63 -23.29
C GLY A 689 -14.60 -5.63 -22.34
N TRP A 690 -13.91 -5.19 -21.28
CA TRP A 690 -14.48 -4.30 -20.26
C TRP A 690 -13.61 -3.09 -19.90
N GLY A 691 -12.52 -2.84 -20.63
CA GLY A 691 -11.64 -1.70 -20.37
C GLY A 691 -10.94 -1.76 -19.00
N ARG A 692 -10.79 -2.95 -18.41
CA ARG A 692 -10.13 -3.13 -17.11
C ARG A 692 -8.61 -3.13 -17.30
N ASP A 693 -8.06 -1.94 -17.39
CA ASP A 693 -6.62 -1.69 -17.43
C ASP A 693 -6.15 -1.02 -16.14
N PHE A 694 -4.90 -1.28 -15.74
CA PHE A 694 -4.32 -0.67 -14.56
C PHE A 694 -4.07 0.82 -14.79
N MET A 695 -4.85 1.67 -14.13
CA MET A 695 -4.78 3.13 -14.12
C MET A 695 -4.41 3.66 -12.72
N GLY A 696 -3.97 4.91 -12.63
CA GLY A 696 -3.79 5.56 -11.35
C GLY A 696 -5.11 5.71 -10.60
N PHE A 697 -5.11 5.55 -9.27
CA PHE A 697 -6.36 5.51 -8.49
C PHE A 697 -7.20 6.78 -8.59
N THR A 698 -6.51 7.91 -8.78
CA THR A 698 -7.15 9.22 -8.95
C THR A 698 -7.61 9.44 -10.39
N ASP A 699 -7.02 8.76 -11.39
CA ASP A 699 -7.48 8.79 -12.78
C ASP A 699 -8.85 8.11 -12.87
N GLY A 700 -8.96 6.89 -12.34
CA GLY A 700 -10.21 6.14 -12.32
C GLY A 700 -11.33 6.84 -11.55
N LEU A 701 -11.00 7.45 -10.41
CA LEU A 701 -11.96 8.22 -9.62
C LEU A 701 -12.47 9.44 -10.37
N LEU A 702 -11.57 10.24 -10.96
CA LEU A 702 -11.96 11.45 -11.68
C LEU A 702 -12.74 11.11 -12.95
N ALA A 703 -12.31 10.10 -13.72
CA ALA A 703 -13.05 9.63 -14.89
C ALA A 703 -14.49 9.22 -14.51
N THR A 704 -14.64 8.46 -13.41
CA THR A 704 -15.96 8.06 -12.89
C THR A 704 -16.76 9.27 -12.37
N TRP A 705 -16.09 10.26 -11.78
CA TRP A 705 -16.73 11.48 -11.28
C TRP A 705 -17.28 12.34 -12.42
N HIS A 706 -16.52 12.50 -13.51
CA HIS A 706 -16.87 13.33 -14.67
C HIS A 706 -17.90 12.68 -15.61
N THR A 707 -18.35 11.45 -15.37
CA THR A 707 -19.40 10.82 -16.19
C THR A 707 -20.72 11.58 -16.22
N TRP A 708 -20.95 12.50 -15.27
CA TRP A 708 -22.11 13.38 -15.29
C TRP A 708 -22.08 14.39 -16.44
N GLU A 709 -20.89 14.73 -16.93
CA GLU A 709 -20.70 15.68 -18.05
C GLU A 709 -20.94 15.03 -19.41
N GLY A 710 -21.00 13.70 -19.48
CA GLY A 710 -21.27 12.95 -20.70
C GLY A 710 -22.76 12.74 -20.98
N ASP A 711 -23.07 12.39 -22.22
CA ASP A 711 -24.44 12.11 -22.68
C ASP A 711 -24.84 10.66 -22.34
N TYR A 712 -25.12 10.40 -21.06
CA TYR A 712 -25.49 9.08 -20.55
C TYR A 712 -26.90 9.05 -19.96
N GLY A 713 -27.57 7.90 -20.04
CA GLY A 713 -28.88 7.68 -19.42
C GLY A 713 -28.83 7.85 -17.89
N ALA A 714 -29.92 8.36 -17.31
CA ALA A 714 -30.01 8.63 -15.87
C ALA A 714 -29.70 7.41 -14.98
N ASN A 715 -30.05 6.21 -15.42
CA ASN A 715 -29.75 4.97 -14.69
C ASN A 715 -28.24 4.70 -14.60
N LEU A 716 -27.48 4.94 -15.68
CA LEU A 716 -26.02 4.74 -15.71
C LEU A 716 -25.31 5.77 -14.84
N ILE A 717 -25.72 7.04 -14.95
CA ILE A 717 -25.20 8.11 -14.11
C ILE A 717 -25.42 7.79 -12.62
N PHE A 718 -26.65 7.39 -12.25
CA PHE A 718 -26.98 6.99 -10.88
C PHE A 718 -26.14 5.80 -10.41
N THR A 719 -25.94 4.81 -11.28
CA THR A 719 -25.08 3.64 -10.99
C THR A 719 -23.65 4.07 -10.70
N TRP A 720 -23.03 4.91 -11.54
CA TRP A 720 -21.67 5.41 -11.29
C TRP A 720 -21.54 6.25 -10.01
N ARG A 721 -22.59 6.97 -9.60
CA ARG A 721 -22.57 7.63 -8.28
C ARG A 721 -22.51 6.60 -7.16
N LEU A 722 -23.26 5.50 -7.28
CA LEU A 722 -23.20 4.41 -6.32
C LEU A 722 -21.86 3.68 -6.35
N GLU A 723 -21.21 3.52 -7.51
CA GLU A 723 -19.83 3.01 -7.61
C GLU A 723 -18.87 3.80 -6.68
N ILE A 724 -18.92 5.13 -6.74
CA ILE A 724 -18.10 6.01 -5.89
C ILE A 724 -18.47 5.86 -4.40
N VAL A 725 -19.76 5.78 -4.08
CA VAL A 725 -20.22 5.59 -2.69
C VAL A 725 -19.71 4.26 -2.13
N PHE A 726 -19.83 3.16 -2.87
CA PHE A 726 -19.35 1.85 -2.43
C PHE A 726 -17.83 1.75 -2.40
N ALA A 727 -17.12 2.46 -3.27
CA ALA A 727 -15.66 2.61 -3.18
C ALA A 727 -15.28 3.27 -1.84
N LEU A 728 -15.93 4.38 -1.49
CA LEU A 728 -15.71 5.09 -0.22
C LEU A 728 -16.04 4.21 1.00
N LEU A 729 -17.19 3.52 0.98
CA LEU A 729 -17.58 2.60 2.05
C LEU A 729 -16.58 1.45 2.22
N SER A 730 -16.03 0.95 1.11
CA SER A 730 -15.03 -0.12 1.13
C SER A 730 -13.67 0.38 1.65
N LEU A 731 -13.29 1.62 1.34
CA LEU A 731 -12.11 2.27 1.94
C LEU A 731 -12.28 2.47 3.45
N ILE A 732 -13.47 2.91 3.90
CA ILE A 732 -13.80 3.03 5.32
C ILE A 732 -13.69 1.65 6.01
N LEU A 733 -14.22 0.60 5.37
CA LEU A 733 -14.08 -0.77 5.84
C LEU A 733 -12.60 -1.16 5.96
N LEU A 734 -11.78 -0.92 4.94
CA LEU A 734 -10.35 -1.25 4.96
C LEU A 734 -9.61 -0.57 6.12
N VAL A 735 -9.82 0.74 6.29
CA VAL A 735 -9.23 1.51 7.40
C VAL A 735 -9.70 0.96 8.74
N TRP A 736 -10.98 0.64 8.89
CA TRP A 736 -11.52 0.05 10.11
C TRP A 736 -10.92 -1.33 10.39
N LEU A 737 -10.77 -2.20 9.38
CA LEU A 737 -10.15 -3.52 9.52
C LEU A 737 -8.68 -3.40 9.99
N MET A 738 -7.94 -2.47 9.39
CA MET A 738 -6.56 -2.16 9.81
C MET A 738 -6.54 -1.64 11.24
N TRP A 739 -7.41 -0.68 11.59
CA TRP A 739 -7.52 -0.15 12.95
C TRP A 739 -7.85 -1.22 14.00
N ARG A 740 -8.65 -2.22 13.62
CA ARG A 740 -9.00 -3.38 14.44
C ARG A 740 -7.91 -4.47 14.47
N GLY A 741 -6.84 -4.34 13.68
CA GLY A 741 -5.76 -5.32 13.59
C GLY A 741 -6.16 -6.62 12.91
N TYR A 742 -7.20 -6.61 12.08
CA TYR A 742 -7.67 -7.80 11.37
C TYR A 742 -6.86 -8.05 10.09
N LEU A 743 -5.60 -8.47 10.28
CA LEU A 743 -4.58 -8.56 9.24
C LEU A 743 -5.03 -9.30 7.98
N GLY A 744 -5.53 -10.54 8.11
CA GLY A 744 -5.98 -11.33 6.96
C GLY A 744 -7.10 -10.67 6.16
N TYR A 745 -8.06 -10.03 6.83
CA TYR A 745 -9.15 -9.31 6.17
C TYR A 745 -8.65 -8.04 5.50
N SER A 746 -7.77 -7.27 6.15
CA SER A 746 -7.19 -6.05 5.58
C SER A 746 -6.41 -6.34 4.31
N ILE A 747 -5.69 -7.45 4.24
CA ILE A 747 -4.93 -7.84 3.05
C ILE A 747 -5.86 -8.31 1.94
N TYR A 748 -6.87 -9.13 2.27
CA TYR A 748 -7.89 -9.55 1.32
C TYR A 748 -8.63 -8.35 0.70
N VAL A 749 -9.23 -7.49 1.53
CA VAL A 749 -9.99 -6.32 1.09
C VAL A 749 -9.08 -5.30 0.42
N GLY A 750 -7.90 -5.04 0.97
CA GLY A 750 -6.94 -4.07 0.46
C GLY A 750 -6.39 -4.45 -0.92
N ALA A 751 -5.95 -5.70 -1.11
CA ALA A 751 -5.47 -6.17 -2.41
C ALA A 751 -6.59 -6.20 -3.46
N THR A 752 -7.82 -6.50 -3.03
CA THR A 752 -8.98 -6.45 -3.93
C THR A 752 -9.32 -5.01 -4.34
N LEU A 753 -9.29 -4.05 -3.41
CA LEU A 753 -9.50 -2.63 -3.68
C LEU A 753 -8.39 -2.01 -4.51
N LEU A 754 -7.14 -2.44 -4.32
CA LEU A 754 -6.02 -2.04 -5.15
C LEU A 754 -6.34 -2.27 -6.63
N ILE A 755 -6.79 -3.48 -6.99
CA ILE A 755 -7.16 -3.76 -8.38
C ILE A 755 -8.48 -3.06 -8.76
N GLY A 756 -9.48 -3.08 -7.89
CA GLY A 756 -10.79 -2.50 -8.19
C GLY A 756 -10.75 -1.01 -8.47
N LEU A 757 -9.96 -0.25 -7.70
CA LEU A 757 -9.84 1.21 -7.80
C LEU A 757 -8.76 1.65 -8.81
N SER A 758 -7.90 0.74 -9.26
CA SER A 758 -6.94 0.98 -10.36
C SER A 758 -7.53 0.68 -11.74
N ASN A 759 -8.83 0.86 -11.95
CA ASN A 759 -9.44 0.73 -13.28
C ASN A 759 -9.64 2.09 -13.92
N ALA A 760 -9.78 2.10 -15.25
CA ALA A 760 -10.08 3.31 -15.99
C ALA A 760 -11.33 4.03 -15.46
N TRP A 761 -12.35 3.26 -15.07
CA TRP A 761 -13.60 3.70 -14.49
C TRP A 761 -13.95 2.71 -13.38
N TYR A 762 -14.66 3.15 -12.34
CA TYR A 762 -15.14 2.23 -11.32
C TYR A 762 -16.30 1.41 -11.89
N TYR A 763 -16.21 0.09 -11.73
CA TYR A 763 -17.14 -0.86 -12.32
C TYR A 763 -17.40 -2.02 -11.37
N SER A 764 -18.68 -2.31 -11.11
CA SER A 764 -19.14 -3.40 -10.25
C SER A 764 -18.61 -3.32 -8.80
N THR A 765 -18.23 -2.13 -8.32
CA THR A 765 -17.75 -1.87 -6.95
C THR A 765 -18.80 -2.27 -5.90
N PRO A 766 -20.12 -2.08 -6.11
CA PRO A 766 -21.12 -2.55 -5.14
C PRO A 766 -21.20 -4.07 -5.03
N ARG A 767 -20.95 -4.81 -6.13
CA ARG A 767 -20.82 -6.28 -6.11
C ARG A 767 -19.54 -6.71 -5.40
N LEU A 768 -18.45 -5.97 -5.61
CA LEU A 768 -17.20 -6.18 -4.89
C LEU A 768 -17.36 -5.94 -3.38
N ALA A 769 -18.10 -4.90 -3.00
CA ALA A 769 -18.39 -4.57 -1.61
C ALA A 769 -19.22 -5.65 -0.92
N LEU A 770 -20.16 -6.30 -1.62
CA LEU A 770 -20.87 -7.49 -1.12
C LEU A 770 -19.91 -8.64 -0.81
N ALA A 771 -18.89 -8.84 -1.65
CA ALA A 771 -17.87 -9.87 -1.43
C ALA A 771 -17.03 -9.60 -0.17
N PHE A 772 -16.91 -8.34 0.26
CA PHE A 772 -16.25 -7.94 1.50
C PHE A 772 -17.08 -8.22 2.75
N PHE A 773 -17.46 -9.47 2.97
CA PHE A 773 -18.25 -9.92 4.12
C PHE A 773 -17.85 -9.34 5.50
N PRO A 774 -16.59 -8.92 5.80
CA PRO A 774 -16.28 -8.20 7.02
C PRO A 774 -17.04 -6.88 7.22
N PHE A 775 -17.71 -6.32 6.20
CA PHE A 775 -18.62 -5.17 6.35
C PHE A 775 -19.70 -5.46 7.41
N ALA A 776 -20.15 -6.70 7.54
CA ALA A 776 -21.15 -7.09 8.54
C ALA A 776 -20.62 -6.83 9.96
N PHE A 777 -19.32 -7.02 10.18
CA PHE A 777 -18.65 -6.73 11.45
C PHE A 777 -18.54 -5.24 11.72
N LEU A 778 -18.28 -4.43 10.67
CA LEU A 778 -18.26 -2.97 10.79
C LEU A 778 -19.64 -2.45 11.21
N ILE A 779 -20.71 -2.91 10.57
CA ILE A 779 -22.09 -2.54 10.92
C ILE A 779 -22.43 -3.00 12.34
N ALA A 780 -22.11 -4.26 12.69
CA ALA A 780 -22.33 -4.78 14.04
C ALA A 780 -21.55 -3.98 15.11
N ALA A 781 -20.33 -3.52 14.81
CA ALA A 781 -19.53 -2.68 15.69
C ALA A 781 -20.09 -1.26 15.85
N PHE A 782 -20.72 -0.72 14.81
CA PHE A 782 -21.37 0.59 14.83
C PHE A 782 -22.68 0.56 15.63
N VAL A 783 -23.54 -0.42 15.35
CA VAL A 783 -24.83 -0.62 16.01
C VAL A 783 -24.65 -1.07 17.46
N LYS A 784 -23.65 -1.92 17.73
CA LYS A 784 -23.41 -2.57 19.03
C LYS A 784 -24.69 -3.28 19.51
N ARG A 785 -25.03 -3.11 20.80
CA ARG A 785 -26.25 -3.65 21.42
C ARG A 785 -27.47 -2.72 21.32
N ARG A 786 -27.46 -1.71 20.45
CA ARG A 786 -28.54 -0.73 20.34
C ARG A 786 -29.61 -1.21 19.35
N ASP A 787 -30.73 -1.71 19.86
CA ASP A 787 -31.77 -2.33 19.02
C ASP A 787 -32.42 -1.35 18.05
N ARG A 788 -32.68 -0.11 18.45
CA ARG A 788 -33.23 0.91 17.54
C ARG A 788 -32.31 1.19 16.35
N ALA A 789 -31.01 1.32 16.59
CA ALA A 789 -30.03 1.52 15.52
C ALA A 789 -29.96 0.30 14.58
N ASN A 790 -30.06 -0.91 15.13
CA ASN A 790 -30.15 -2.14 14.35
C ASN A 790 -31.37 -2.10 13.42
N THR A 791 -32.54 -1.77 13.97
CA THR A 791 -33.79 -1.72 13.21
C THR A 791 -33.72 -0.72 12.07
N TYR A 792 -33.22 0.50 12.29
CA TYR A 792 -33.09 1.51 11.23
C TYR A 792 -32.12 1.07 10.12
N VAL A 793 -30.99 0.46 10.50
CA VAL A 793 -30.03 -0.06 9.51
C VAL A 793 -30.66 -1.18 8.69
N VAL A 794 -31.31 -2.15 9.35
CA VAL A 794 -31.99 -3.28 8.68
C VAL A 794 -33.10 -2.78 7.75
N LEU A 795 -33.91 -1.81 8.16
CA LEU A 795 -34.96 -1.22 7.34
C LEU A 795 -34.38 -0.51 6.10
N ALA A 796 -33.36 0.33 6.28
CA ALA A 796 -32.72 1.03 5.16
C ALA A 796 -32.10 0.04 4.16
N MET A 797 -31.39 -0.97 4.67
CA MET A 797 -30.80 -2.05 3.87
C MET A 797 -31.87 -2.87 3.13
N ALA A 798 -32.96 -3.24 3.79
CA ALA A 798 -34.06 -3.99 3.19
C ALA A 798 -34.73 -3.20 2.04
N VAL A 799 -34.96 -1.90 2.22
CA VAL A 799 -35.54 -1.05 1.16
C VAL A 799 -34.62 -1.02 -0.06
N ILE A 800 -33.33 -0.74 0.13
CA ILE A 800 -32.38 -0.65 -0.99
C ILE A 800 -32.19 -2.02 -1.67
N ALA A 801 -32.07 -3.10 -0.89
CA ALA A 801 -31.96 -4.45 -1.44
C ALA A 801 -33.20 -4.83 -2.27
N THR A 802 -34.40 -4.44 -1.83
CA THR A 802 -35.64 -4.67 -2.58
C THR A 802 -35.66 -3.88 -3.89
N VAL A 803 -35.24 -2.61 -3.87
CA VAL A 803 -35.08 -1.80 -5.10
C VAL A 803 -34.10 -2.47 -6.06
N GLY A 804 -32.99 -3.01 -5.54
CA GLY A 804 -32.01 -3.74 -6.35
C GLY A 804 -32.55 -5.02 -6.99
N VAL A 805 -33.34 -5.80 -6.24
CA VAL A 805 -34.02 -6.99 -6.77
C VAL A 805 -34.99 -6.60 -7.91
N VAL A 806 -35.77 -5.54 -7.72
CA VAL A 806 -36.70 -5.04 -8.73
C VAL A 806 -35.94 -4.56 -9.97
N ALA A 807 -34.88 -3.75 -9.80
CA ALA A 807 -34.09 -3.24 -10.91
C ALA A 807 -33.46 -4.38 -11.73
N TYR A 808 -32.80 -5.32 -11.04
CA TYR A 808 -32.18 -6.50 -11.66
C TYR A 808 -33.20 -7.31 -12.46
N THR A 809 -34.31 -7.74 -11.84
CA THR A 809 -35.30 -8.61 -12.51
C THR A 809 -36.06 -7.93 -13.64
N ARG A 810 -36.03 -6.59 -13.70
CA ARG A 810 -36.58 -5.77 -14.79
C ARG A 810 -35.59 -5.49 -15.92
N GLY A 811 -34.34 -5.96 -15.81
CA GLY A 811 -33.29 -5.67 -16.79
C GLY A 811 -32.80 -4.21 -16.76
N ALA A 812 -33.12 -3.45 -15.71
CA ALA A 812 -32.54 -2.14 -15.50
C ALA A 812 -31.12 -2.33 -14.97
N TRP A 813 -30.12 -1.74 -15.64
CA TRP A 813 -28.72 -1.91 -15.27
C TRP A 813 -28.50 -1.66 -13.78
N PHE A 814 -27.95 -2.67 -13.09
CA PHE A 814 -27.75 -2.70 -11.64
C PHE A 814 -26.44 -3.44 -11.29
N PHE A 815 -25.31 -2.76 -11.53
CA PHE A 815 -23.92 -3.08 -11.14
C PHE A 815 -23.20 -4.31 -11.74
#